data_AF-A0A8H3RG32-F1
#
_entry.id   AF-A0A8H3RG32-F1
#
_cell.length_a   1.000
_cell.length_b   1.000
_cell.length_c   1.000
_cell.angle_alpha   90.00
_cell.angle_beta   90.00
_cell.angle_gamma   90.00
#
_symmetry.space_group_name_H-M   'P 1'
#
loop_
_entity.id
_entity.type
_entity.pdbx_description
1 polymer ?
#
loop_
_entity_poly.entity_id
_entity_poly.type
_entity_poly.pdbx_seq_one_letter_code
_entity_poly.pdbx_strand_id
1 'polypeptide(L)'
;MDAFEYNANPGRVIFGSGTIQKLPDEIARLSLNAPLVLSTPQQVGHAEAVKSVLKGQVAGIFSEATMHTPTHITDKAVEYATSQGADLVVSIGGGSTIGLGKAISIRTGLPHICIPTTYAGSEMTPILGETADGLKKTRSDPKILPGTVIYDVDLTMTLPAAMSATSGVNAIAHAVEALYARNTNPVINLMAVEGTRALASALPEIVENPSSKTARSLALYGAWLCGTCLGSVGMSIHHKLCHTLGGSFNLPHAETHTAVLPHAISYNAPKIPEAMKKLAEALPDSNGDAIHGLNVLLDKLKVKRGLKEFGMKEEDIDKAADIAVSNPYWNPRDIERTPIRELIRRAAPVLSTPDSLILEATEPVARQNATRALSDEELSITYDIERTLQEIRQARYKRIALQFPDDMLPDAPRVFQLLSRGLARCDVDRTTAEKNGAESENLAQDVSQLSVDDKPEPEPRLYILADTSYGTCCVDEVAAEHVNADVVVHYGRSCLSPTARLPVIYVFTHKELPIEPVIQAFKTTYPDQATKIVLAADVTYCDHIPAVYARLVEEGYTNLYATELIHCPSSAIPNRTVPDSVRENPESLSEWQLFHISDPPTALLLTLASRVAAIHIYPTADAPSDNVKPLPASTSAALGRRYAILTRLSTVPIFGILINTLSVKNYLHIVEHVKQKIADAGKKSYMFVVGKLNAAKVANFSEIGGWVVIGCWESSLVDSKDFWKPVITPFELELALKGDHERVWTGAWQSDFQSILDQPAEEAQSADDEGSPNGDDDMSEPESAPPEFDLRTGRYVSHTRPMRNPAPRVSAQGDDAVSAASGPAAARALARRAKGELAMIGGAVSPGAEFLRSQRTWKGLGSDFDIQYDEEDPSDSTLVVEGRKGIARGYTVGDSIEKH
;
A
#
# COMPACT_ATOMS: atom_id res chain seq x y z
N MET A 1 -23.31 35.81 17.11
CA MET A 1 -24.09 34.69 16.56
C MET A 1 -24.58 35.13 15.20
N ASP A 2 -24.42 34.29 14.18
CA ASP A 2 -24.97 34.56 12.86
C ASP A 2 -26.50 34.49 12.89
N ALA A 3 -27.17 35.25 12.03
CA ALA A 3 -28.61 35.19 11.90
C ALA A 3 -29.04 33.82 11.35
N PHE A 4 -30.07 33.22 11.92
CA PHE A 4 -30.61 31.94 11.45
C PHE A 4 -32.15 31.91 11.55
N GLU A 5 -32.76 31.11 10.69
CA GLU A 5 -34.18 30.78 10.74
C GLU A 5 -34.34 29.33 11.19
N TYR A 6 -35.24 29.10 12.14
CA TYR A 6 -35.58 27.76 12.60
C TYR A 6 -37.08 27.54 12.47
N ASN A 7 -37.45 26.65 11.54
CA ASN A 7 -38.82 26.21 11.35
C ASN A 7 -38.96 24.82 11.97
N ALA A 8 -39.63 24.73 13.12
CA ALA A 8 -39.94 23.45 13.73
C ALA A 8 -40.99 22.71 12.88
N ASN A 9 -40.66 21.52 12.43
CA ASN A 9 -41.60 20.65 11.71
C ASN A 9 -42.77 20.24 12.64
N PRO A 10 -44.04 20.38 12.21
CA PRO A 10 -45.18 19.96 13.02
C PRO A 10 -45.26 18.42 13.03
N GLY A 11 -44.73 17.80 14.08
CA GLY A 11 -44.72 16.33 14.21
C GLY A 11 -44.91 15.88 15.66
N ARG A 12 -45.63 14.78 15.85
CA ARG A 12 -45.79 14.12 17.15
C ARG A 12 -44.94 12.86 17.20
N VAL A 13 -44.09 12.75 18.21
CA VAL A 13 -43.20 11.60 18.40
C VAL A 13 -43.59 10.83 19.66
N ILE A 14 -43.76 9.51 19.51
CA ILE A 14 -43.94 8.57 20.60
C ILE A 14 -42.76 7.62 20.57
N PHE A 15 -41.94 7.64 21.61
CA PHE A 15 -40.69 6.89 21.67
C PHE A 15 -40.66 5.96 22.88
N GLY A 16 -40.23 4.73 22.69
CA GLY A 16 -39.99 3.79 23.79
C GLY A 16 -40.06 2.33 23.34
N SER A 17 -40.16 1.42 24.30
CA SER A 17 -40.43 0.00 24.03
C SER A 17 -41.92 -0.29 24.26
N GLY A 18 -42.50 -1.13 23.40
CA GLY A 18 -43.91 -1.49 23.44
C GLY A 18 -44.85 -0.31 23.11
N THR A 19 -44.32 0.78 22.56
CA THR A 19 -45.08 1.97 22.21
C THR A 19 -46.03 1.75 21.04
N ILE A 20 -45.87 0.67 20.25
CA ILE A 20 -46.88 0.24 19.27
C ILE A 20 -48.26 0.08 19.90
N GLN A 21 -48.33 -0.26 21.19
CA GLN A 21 -49.59 -0.40 21.93
C GLN A 21 -50.37 0.92 22.08
N LYS A 22 -49.73 2.07 21.84
CA LYS A 22 -50.38 3.39 21.81
C LYS A 22 -51.01 3.74 20.46
N LEU A 23 -50.82 2.90 19.44
CA LEU A 23 -51.39 3.13 18.11
C LEU A 23 -52.93 3.31 18.13
N PRO A 24 -53.74 2.50 18.85
CA PRO A 24 -55.18 2.72 18.92
C PRO A 24 -55.54 4.11 19.48
N ASP A 25 -54.82 4.57 20.50
CA ASP A 25 -55.04 5.89 21.11
C ASP A 25 -54.72 7.02 20.13
N GLU A 26 -53.67 6.86 19.30
CA GLU A 26 -53.32 7.85 18.29
C GLU A 26 -54.30 7.90 17.12
N ILE A 27 -54.87 6.77 16.73
CA ILE A 27 -55.94 6.71 15.73
C ILE A 27 -57.20 7.38 16.29
N ALA A 28 -57.57 7.07 17.54
CA ALA A 28 -58.69 7.70 18.22
C ALA A 28 -58.50 9.22 18.39
N ARG A 29 -57.27 9.68 18.67
CA ARG A 29 -56.92 11.11 18.75
C ARG A 29 -57.19 11.84 17.43
N LEU A 30 -57.02 11.18 16.30
CA LEU A 30 -57.34 11.72 14.98
C LEU A 30 -58.82 11.60 14.61
N SER A 31 -59.65 10.97 15.45
CA SER A 31 -61.06 10.66 15.20
C SER A 31 -61.28 9.80 13.94
N LEU A 32 -60.37 8.85 13.71
CA LEU A 32 -60.37 7.92 12.58
C LEU A 32 -60.57 6.48 13.08
N ASN A 33 -60.90 5.54 12.20
CA ASN A 33 -61.20 4.15 12.58
C ASN A 33 -60.85 3.08 11.52
N ALA A 34 -60.44 3.46 10.32
CA ALA A 34 -60.23 2.54 9.19
C ALA A 34 -58.81 2.67 8.58
N PRO A 35 -57.74 2.33 9.33
CA PRO A 35 -56.36 2.41 8.84
C PRO A 35 -56.09 1.41 7.71
N LEU A 36 -55.43 1.87 6.65
CA LEU A 36 -54.68 1.01 5.73
C LEU A 36 -53.26 0.79 6.26
N VAL A 37 -52.91 -0.47 6.51
CA VAL A 37 -51.56 -0.83 6.98
C VAL A 37 -50.66 -1.17 5.79
N LEU A 38 -49.49 -0.54 5.73
CA LEU A 38 -48.50 -0.74 4.68
C LEU A 38 -47.27 -1.49 5.20
N SER A 39 -46.76 -2.42 4.41
CA SER A 39 -45.48 -3.10 4.66
C SER A 39 -44.81 -3.51 3.34
N THR A 40 -43.54 -3.90 3.41
CA THR A 40 -42.91 -4.67 2.32
C THR A 40 -43.29 -6.16 2.46
N PRO A 41 -43.09 -6.99 1.43
CA PRO A 41 -43.39 -8.42 1.50
C PRO A 41 -42.66 -9.15 2.63
N GLN A 42 -41.46 -8.68 2.99
CA GLN A 42 -40.62 -9.26 4.06
C GLN A 42 -41.13 -8.91 5.47
N GLN A 43 -42.01 -7.92 5.60
CA GLN A 43 -42.49 -7.40 6.89
C GLN A 43 -44.00 -7.62 7.11
N VAL A 44 -44.62 -8.54 6.37
CA VAL A 44 -46.04 -8.90 6.53
C VAL A 44 -46.36 -9.30 7.98
N GLY A 45 -45.46 -10.03 8.66
CA GLY A 45 -45.64 -10.39 10.07
C GLY A 45 -45.77 -9.17 11.00
N HIS A 46 -45.06 -8.07 10.71
CA HIS A 46 -45.21 -6.82 11.46
C HIS A 46 -46.54 -6.12 11.15
N ALA A 47 -47.00 -6.15 9.90
CA ALA A 47 -48.32 -5.64 9.53
C ALA A 47 -49.47 -6.41 10.21
N GLU A 48 -49.36 -7.73 10.33
CA GLU A 48 -50.31 -8.56 11.08
C GLU A 48 -50.24 -8.29 12.60
N ALA A 49 -49.06 -7.97 13.14
CA ALA A 49 -48.94 -7.53 14.52
C ALA A 49 -49.65 -6.19 14.76
N VAL A 50 -49.56 -5.23 13.82
CA VAL A 50 -50.33 -3.97 13.86
C VAL A 50 -51.83 -4.24 13.84
N LYS A 51 -52.30 -5.12 12.94
CA LYS A 51 -53.71 -5.53 12.88
C LYS A 51 -54.18 -6.14 14.20
N SER A 52 -53.32 -6.93 14.85
CA SER A 52 -53.59 -7.54 16.16
C SER A 52 -53.70 -6.49 17.28
N VAL A 53 -52.81 -5.49 17.32
CA VAL A 53 -52.88 -4.33 18.24
C VAL A 53 -54.18 -3.54 18.05
N LEU A 54 -54.62 -3.41 16.79
CA LEU A 54 -55.88 -2.76 16.42
C LEU A 54 -57.11 -3.67 16.57
N LYS A 55 -56.97 -4.87 17.15
CA LYS A 55 -58.07 -5.84 17.35
C LYS A 55 -58.84 -6.15 16.06
N GLY A 56 -58.15 -6.16 14.92
CA GLY A 56 -58.73 -6.42 13.60
C GLY A 56 -59.40 -5.20 12.94
N GLN A 57 -59.42 -4.02 13.57
CA GLN A 57 -59.99 -2.79 13.02
C GLN A 57 -59.01 -2.14 12.03
N VAL A 58 -58.93 -2.69 10.82
CA VAL A 58 -58.14 -2.16 9.70
C VAL A 58 -58.99 -2.16 8.43
N ALA A 59 -58.80 -1.16 7.57
CA ALA A 59 -59.41 -1.15 6.23
C ALA A 59 -58.79 -2.23 5.33
N GLY A 60 -57.50 -2.49 5.49
CA GLY A 60 -56.78 -3.53 4.75
C GLY A 60 -55.29 -3.54 5.06
N ILE A 61 -54.59 -4.52 4.48
CA ILE A 61 -53.12 -4.61 4.51
C ILE A 61 -52.62 -4.58 3.06
N PHE A 62 -51.74 -3.64 2.74
CA PHE A 62 -51.03 -3.59 1.47
C PHE A 62 -49.55 -3.88 1.70
N SER A 63 -49.09 -5.05 1.26
CA SER A 63 -47.75 -5.57 1.53
C SER A 63 -46.79 -5.53 0.34
N GLU A 64 -47.12 -4.78 -0.71
CA GLU A 64 -46.32 -4.71 -1.94
C GLU A 64 -45.38 -3.49 -2.00
N ALA A 65 -45.08 -2.86 -0.85
CA ALA A 65 -44.15 -1.74 -0.83
C ALA A 65 -42.78 -2.15 -1.39
N THR A 66 -42.30 -1.38 -2.37
CA THR A 66 -41.11 -1.71 -3.17
C THR A 66 -40.07 -0.60 -3.06
N MET A 67 -38.80 -0.97 -3.17
CA MET A 67 -37.68 -0.03 -3.14
C MET A 67 -37.84 1.08 -4.19
N HIS A 68 -37.48 2.30 -3.81
CA HIS A 68 -37.62 3.52 -4.63
C HIS A 68 -39.04 3.97 -4.96
N THR A 69 -40.07 3.38 -4.34
CA THR A 69 -41.47 3.80 -4.46
C THR A 69 -41.90 4.01 -5.92
N PRO A 70 -41.99 2.93 -6.73
CA PRO A 70 -42.44 3.03 -8.11
C PRO A 70 -43.87 3.60 -8.19
N THR A 71 -44.13 4.45 -9.18
CA THR A 71 -45.45 5.08 -9.34
C THR A 71 -46.56 4.05 -9.56
N HIS A 72 -46.33 3.01 -10.37
CA HIS A 72 -47.32 1.96 -10.61
C HIS A 72 -47.73 1.20 -9.33
N ILE A 73 -46.82 1.00 -8.37
CA ILE A 73 -47.15 0.41 -7.06
C ILE A 73 -47.94 1.41 -6.21
N THR A 74 -47.60 2.69 -6.29
CA THR A 74 -48.32 3.76 -5.60
C THR A 74 -49.76 3.86 -6.09
N ASP A 75 -49.97 3.85 -7.41
CA ASP A 75 -51.29 3.94 -8.02
C ASP A 75 -52.16 2.75 -7.59
N LYS A 76 -51.60 1.52 -7.65
CA LYS A 76 -52.25 0.31 -7.12
C LYS A 76 -52.62 0.44 -5.64
N ALA A 77 -51.72 1.01 -4.82
CA ALA A 77 -51.97 1.18 -3.39
C ALA A 77 -53.03 2.25 -3.10
N VAL A 78 -53.09 3.33 -3.90
CA VAL A 78 -54.13 4.37 -3.80
C VAL A 78 -55.49 3.83 -4.22
N GLU A 79 -55.57 3.07 -5.32
CA GLU A 79 -56.78 2.36 -5.72
C GLU A 79 -57.25 1.40 -4.64
N TYR A 80 -56.33 0.61 -4.07
CA TYR A 80 -56.64 -0.29 -2.97
C TYR A 80 -57.14 0.47 -1.73
N ALA A 81 -56.45 1.54 -1.30
CA ALA A 81 -56.87 2.40 -0.19
C ALA A 81 -58.30 2.93 -0.38
N THR A 82 -58.61 3.40 -1.59
CA THR A 82 -59.93 3.93 -1.95
C THR A 82 -60.98 2.84 -1.93
N SER A 83 -60.68 1.66 -2.51
CA SER A 83 -61.61 0.52 -2.56
C SER A 83 -61.97 -0.04 -1.18
N GLN A 84 -61.03 0.03 -0.23
CA GLN A 84 -61.24 -0.41 1.15
C GLN A 84 -61.84 0.69 2.04
N GLY A 85 -62.05 1.90 1.53
CA GLY A 85 -62.57 3.03 2.31
C GLY A 85 -61.64 3.47 3.44
N ALA A 86 -60.32 3.40 3.22
CA ALA A 86 -59.33 3.77 4.23
C ALA A 86 -59.38 5.27 4.55
N ASP A 87 -59.32 5.61 5.84
CA ASP A 87 -59.36 6.99 6.34
C ASP A 87 -58.02 7.48 6.90
N LEU A 88 -57.03 6.59 6.98
CA LEU A 88 -55.69 6.82 7.50
C LEU A 88 -54.70 5.82 6.89
N VAL A 89 -53.43 6.20 6.80
CA VAL A 89 -52.34 5.31 6.38
C VAL A 89 -51.39 5.06 7.54
N VAL A 90 -51.13 3.78 7.85
CA VAL A 90 -50.15 3.35 8.84
C VAL A 90 -49.02 2.61 8.12
N SER A 91 -47.83 3.20 8.04
CA SER A 91 -46.65 2.53 7.46
C SER A 91 -45.79 1.89 8.53
N ILE A 92 -45.63 0.57 8.49
CA ILE A 92 -44.71 -0.17 9.36
C ILE A 92 -43.55 -0.76 8.55
N GLY A 93 -42.34 -0.25 8.78
CA GLY A 93 -41.16 -0.73 8.08
C GLY A 93 -40.06 0.31 7.90
N GLY A 94 -39.21 0.09 6.90
CA GLY A 94 -38.15 1.02 6.53
C GLY A 94 -38.58 2.16 5.59
N GLY A 95 -37.60 2.87 5.05
CA GLY A 95 -37.81 4.04 4.19
C GLY A 95 -38.70 3.78 2.96
N SER A 96 -38.68 2.58 2.38
CA SER A 96 -39.54 2.21 1.24
C SER A 96 -41.02 2.19 1.62
N THR A 97 -41.37 1.61 2.77
CA THR A 97 -42.76 1.57 3.28
C THR A 97 -43.26 2.96 3.65
N ILE A 98 -42.41 3.73 4.34
CA ILE A 98 -42.72 5.13 4.70
C ILE A 98 -42.88 5.98 3.43
N GLY A 99 -42.03 5.77 2.43
CA GLY A 99 -42.12 6.43 1.12
C GLY A 99 -43.44 6.15 0.41
N LEU A 100 -43.92 4.90 0.42
CA LEU A 100 -45.25 4.55 -0.12
C LEU A 100 -46.37 5.25 0.68
N GLY A 101 -46.28 5.27 2.01
CA GLY A 101 -47.26 5.95 2.86
C GLY A 101 -47.35 7.44 2.58
N LYS A 102 -46.20 8.10 2.42
CA LYS A 102 -46.10 9.49 1.98
C LYS A 102 -46.72 9.72 0.61
N ALA A 103 -46.45 8.81 -0.33
CA ALA A 103 -46.96 8.90 -1.70
C ALA A 103 -48.48 8.76 -1.79
N ILE A 104 -49.08 7.95 -0.92
CA ILE A 104 -50.53 7.85 -0.76
C ILE A 104 -51.06 9.12 -0.09
N SER A 105 -50.52 9.49 1.06
CA SER A 105 -50.96 10.66 1.86
C SER A 105 -51.00 11.95 1.03
N ILE A 106 -49.97 12.23 0.24
CA ILE A 106 -49.92 13.44 -0.59
C ILE A 106 -50.94 13.44 -1.74
N ARG A 107 -51.37 12.27 -2.22
CA ARG A 107 -52.35 12.12 -3.31
C ARG A 107 -53.79 12.13 -2.81
N THR A 108 -54.03 11.54 -1.63
CA THR A 108 -55.38 11.34 -1.09
C THR A 108 -55.75 12.35 0.00
N GLY A 109 -54.76 13.00 0.61
CA GLY A 109 -54.95 13.85 1.78
C GLY A 109 -55.14 13.06 3.09
N LEU A 110 -55.00 11.73 3.07
CA LEU A 110 -55.16 10.90 4.26
C LEU A 110 -54.03 11.17 5.27
N PRO A 111 -54.33 11.27 6.58
CA PRO A 111 -53.32 11.36 7.63
C PRO A 111 -52.39 10.15 7.63
N HIS A 112 -51.12 10.38 7.94
CA HIS A 112 -50.07 9.36 7.90
C HIS A 112 -49.43 9.17 9.28
N ILE A 113 -49.49 7.94 9.78
CA ILE A 113 -48.76 7.47 10.97
C ILE A 113 -47.62 6.55 10.54
N CYS A 114 -46.41 6.82 11.02
CA CYS A 114 -45.22 6.01 10.74
C CYS A 114 -44.79 5.17 11.95
N ILE A 115 -44.41 3.93 11.69
CA ILE A 115 -43.78 3.02 12.65
C ILE A 115 -42.46 2.54 12.04
N PRO A 116 -41.39 3.33 12.16
CA PRO A 116 -40.09 3.01 11.57
C PRO A 116 -39.46 1.78 12.24
N THR A 117 -38.93 0.87 11.43
CA THR A 117 -38.19 -0.32 11.89
C THR A 117 -36.71 -0.32 11.44
N THR A 118 -36.24 0.81 10.93
CA THR A 118 -34.87 1.02 10.41
C THR A 118 -34.41 2.43 10.79
N TYR A 119 -33.15 2.76 10.51
CA TYR A 119 -32.56 4.06 10.85
C TYR A 119 -32.56 5.06 9.68
N ALA A 120 -33.44 4.89 8.68
CA ALA A 120 -33.42 5.71 7.47
C ALA A 120 -33.85 7.17 7.67
N GLY A 121 -34.58 7.50 8.73
CA GLY A 121 -34.98 8.87 9.06
C GLY A 121 -36.06 9.49 8.14
N SER A 122 -36.56 8.76 7.13
CA SER A 122 -37.56 9.24 6.18
C SER A 122 -38.81 9.78 6.89
N GLU A 123 -39.22 9.17 7.99
CA GLU A 123 -40.36 9.55 8.81
C GLU A 123 -40.31 10.98 9.36
N MET A 124 -39.13 11.62 9.42
CA MET A 124 -38.95 13.00 9.88
C MET A 124 -38.71 14.00 8.75
N THR A 125 -38.94 13.60 7.50
CA THR A 125 -38.63 14.44 6.33
C THR A 125 -39.87 14.79 5.51
N PRO A 126 -39.98 16.03 5.02
CA PRO A 126 -40.99 16.43 4.04
C PRO A 126 -40.59 16.02 2.62
N ILE A 127 -39.74 14.99 2.45
CA ILE A 127 -39.15 14.59 1.18
C ILE A 127 -39.78 13.27 0.72
N LEU A 128 -40.16 13.21 -0.56
CA LEU A 128 -40.63 12.01 -1.23
C LEU A 128 -39.88 11.82 -2.54
N GLY A 129 -39.29 10.64 -2.74
CA GLY A 129 -38.70 10.22 -3.99
C GLY A 129 -39.51 9.08 -4.62
N GLU A 130 -39.89 9.23 -5.88
CA GLU A 130 -40.70 8.26 -6.62
C GLU A 130 -40.06 7.95 -7.97
N THR A 131 -40.14 6.69 -8.38
CA THR A 131 -39.60 6.25 -9.68
C THR A 131 -40.72 6.07 -10.70
N ALA A 132 -40.62 6.80 -11.81
CA ALA A 132 -41.48 6.65 -12.99
C ALA A 132 -40.57 6.45 -14.22
N ASP A 133 -40.89 5.49 -15.08
CA ASP A 133 -40.13 5.20 -16.31
C ASP A 133 -38.62 5.00 -16.08
N GLY A 134 -38.25 4.39 -14.95
CA GLY A 134 -36.86 4.17 -14.54
C GLY A 134 -36.14 5.41 -13.98
N LEU A 135 -36.81 6.57 -13.92
CA LEU A 135 -36.26 7.82 -13.41
C LEU A 135 -36.86 8.18 -12.05
N LYS A 136 -35.99 8.34 -11.05
CA LYS A 136 -36.40 8.78 -9.71
C LYS A 136 -36.53 10.30 -9.64
N LYS A 137 -37.73 10.81 -9.38
CA LYS A 137 -38.01 12.23 -9.14
C LYS A 137 -38.21 12.46 -7.64
N THR A 138 -37.59 13.50 -7.11
CA THR A 138 -37.72 13.89 -5.70
C THR A 138 -38.46 15.21 -5.59
N ARG A 139 -39.42 15.26 -4.68
CA ARG A 139 -40.16 16.47 -4.31
C ARG A 139 -40.10 16.69 -2.81
N SER A 140 -40.18 17.95 -2.40
CA SER A 140 -40.31 18.33 -1.00
C SER A 140 -41.52 19.22 -0.81
N ASP A 141 -42.39 18.86 0.13
CA ASP A 141 -43.60 19.60 0.48
C ASP A 141 -43.92 19.33 1.96
N PRO A 142 -44.20 20.35 2.79
CA PRO A 142 -44.59 20.15 4.19
C PRO A 142 -45.73 19.15 4.39
N LYS A 143 -46.65 19.01 3.42
CA LYS A 143 -47.76 18.03 3.46
C LYS A 143 -47.31 16.57 3.37
N ILE A 144 -46.07 16.32 2.94
CA ILE A 144 -45.47 14.97 2.88
C ILE A 144 -45.03 14.49 4.27
N LEU A 145 -44.81 15.41 5.21
CA LEU A 145 -44.34 15.05 6.54
C LEU A 145 -45.41 14.23 7.29
N PRO A 146 -45.07 13.05 7.83
CA PRO A 146 -45.99 12.27 8.65
C PRO A 146 -46.45 13.05 9.90
N GLY A 147 -47.72 12.89 10.28
CA GLY A 147 -48.30 13.63 11.41
C GLY A 147 -47.90 13.04 12.78
N THR A 148 -47.82 11.72 12.88
CA THR A 148 -47.37 11.00 14.08
C THR A 148 -46.32 9.95 13.70
N VAL A 149 -45.27 9.85 14.50
CA VAL A 149 -44.25 8.79 14.41
C VAL A 149 -44.17 8.03 15.72
N ILE A 150 -44.25 6.71 15.66
CA ILE A 150 -44.14 5.79 16.79
C ILE A 150 -42.83 5.00 16.64
N TYR A 151 -41.81 5.42 17.38
CA TYR A 151 -40.56 4.67 17.52
C TYR A 151 -40.71 3.61 18.60
N ASP A 152 -40.94 2.37 18.19
CA ASP A 152 -40.93 1.21 19.08
C ASP A 152 -39.61 0.44 18.94
N VAL A 153 -38.82 0.46 20.01
CA VAL A 153 -37.51 -0.19 20.08
C VAL A 153 -37.62 -1.69 19.81
N ASP A 154 -38.71 -2.34 20.26
CA ASP A 154 -38.85 -3.80 20.13
C ASP A 154 -38.96 -4.25 18.67
N LEU A 155 -39.44 -3.37 17.78
CA LEU A 155 -39.55 -3.64 16.34
C LEU A 155 -38.21 -3.54 15.60
N THR A 156 -37.18 -2.99 16.23
CA THR A 156 -35.83 -2.92 15.67
C THR A 156 -34.97 -4.15 16.00
N MET A 157 -35.42 -4.99 16.94
CA MET A 157 -34.69 -6.16 17.41
C MET A 157 -34.49 -7.21 16.31
N THR A 158 -35.38 -7.25 15.33
CA THR A 158 -35.33 -8.17 14.18
C THR A 158 -34.50 -7.64 13.02
N LEU A 159 -34.01 -6.39 13.08
CA LEU A 159 -33.20 -5.80 12.04
C LEU A 159 -31.79 -6.43 12.04
N PRO A 160 -31.30 -7.03 10.94
CA PRO A 160 -29.99 -7.65 10.90
C PRO A 160 -28.86 -6.68 11.29
N ALA A 161 -27.83 -7.18 11.97
CA ALA A 161 -26.71 -6.36 12.44
C ALA A 161 -26.01 -5.58 11.29
N ALA A 162 -25.76 -6.25 10.17
CA ALA A 162 -25.14 -5.62 8.99
C ALA A 162 -25.98 -4.45 8.43
N MET A 163 -27.31 -4.63 8.34
CA MET A 163 -28.23 -3.58 7.90
C MET A 163 -28.36 -2.47 8.95
N SER A 164 -28.27 -2.82 10.23
CA SER A 164 -28.26 -1.85 11.33
C SER A 164 -27.05 -0.93 11.23
N ALA A 165 -25.86 -1.49 10.92
CA ALA A 165 -24.64 -0.74 10.71
C ALA A 165 -24.75 0.23 9.52
N THR A 166 -25.07 -0.26 8.31
CA THR A 166 -25.13 0.60 7.12
C THR A 166 -26.27 1.62 7.18
N SER A 167 -27.44 1.22 7.69
CA SER A 167 -28.56 2.16 7.90
C SER A 167 -28.23 3.21 8.96
N GLY A 168 -27.46 2.85 10.00
CA GLY A 168 -27.03 3.78 11.05
C GLY A 168 -26.00 4.78 10.55
N VAL A 169 -25.05 4.35 9.72
CA VAL A 169 -24.09 5.27 9.08
C VAL A 169 -24.80 6.23 8.11
N ASN A 170 -25.82 5.77 7.39
CA ASN A 170 -26.68 6.66 6.60
C ASN A 170 -27.34 7.74 7.47
N ALA A 171 -27.85 7.39 8.66
CA ALA A 171 -28.36 8.38 9.60
C ALA A 171 -27.25 9.36 10.04
N ILE A 172 -26.06 8.89 10.40
CA ILE A 172 -24.92 9.77 10.73
C ILE A 172 -24.64 10.74 9.58
N ALA A 173 -24.71 10.29 8.33
CA ALA A 173 -24.50 11.15 7.17
C ALA A 173 -25.48 12.33 7.10
N HIS A 174 -26.75 12.12 7.50
CA HIS A 174 -27.74 13.20 7.62
C HIS A 174 -27.30 14.28 8.62
N ALA A 175 -26.87 13.85 9.81
CA ALA A 175 -26.40 14.75 10.85
C ALA A 175 -25.11 15.48 10.43
N VAL A 176 -24.16 14.78 9.81
CA VAL A 176 -22.88 15.37 9.41
C VAL A 176 -23.07 16.47 8.36
N GLU A 177 -23.88 16.23 7.32
CA GLU A 177 -24.17 17.29 6.34
C GLU A 177 -24.91 18.48 6.96
N ALA A 178 -25.74 18.22 7.97
CA ALA A 178 -26.46 19.28 8.66
C ALA A 178 -25.54 20.24 9.44
N LEU A 179 -24.36 19.78 9.88
CA LEU A 179 -23.37 20.62 10.57
C LEU A 179 -22.79 21.74 9.68
N TYR A 180 -22.82 21.55 8.36
CA TYR A 180 -22.29 22.52 7.39
C TYR A 180 -23.28 22.92 6.31
N ALA A 181 -24.56 22.56 6.46
CA ALA A 181 -25.61 22.96 5.54
C ALA A 181 -25.73 24.49 5.46
N ARG A 182 -26.14 25.02 4.29
CA ARG A 182 -26.27 26.46 4.05
C ARG A 182 -27.20 27.16 5.05
N ASN A 183 -28.26 26.47 5.43
CA ASN A 183 -29.27 26.91 6.39
C ASN A 183 -29.14 26.17 7.74
N THR A 184 -27.92 25.74 8.09
CA THR A 184 -27.65 25.19 9.43
C THR A 184 -27.95 26.23 10.52
N ASN A 185 -28.34 25.75 11.70
CA ASN A 185 -28.68 26.60 12.83
C ASN A 185 -28.31 25.91 14.15
N PRO A 186 -28.24 26.66 15.28
CA PRO A 186 -27.82 26.10 16.56
C PRO A 186 -28.65 24.91 17.06
N VAL A 187 -29.95 24.89 16.78
CA VAL A 187 -30.85 23.79 17.21
C VAL A 187 -30.52 22.51 16.44
N ILE A 188 -30.42 22.61 15.12
CA ILE A 188 -30.08 21.46 14.27
C ILE A 188 -28.65 20.98 14.54
N ASN A 189 -27.71 21.89 14.81
CA ASN A 189 -26.35 21.51 15.20
C ASN A 189 -26.33 20.69 16.49
N LEU A 190 -27.12 21.06 17.50
CA LEU A 190 -27.22 20.29 18.75
C LEU A 190 -27.76 18.89 18.48
N MET A 191 -28.83 18.78 17.69
CA MET A 191 -29.42 17.49 17.32
C MET A 191 -28.48 16.64 16.47
N ALA A 192 -27.72 17.24 15.56
CA ALA A 192 -26.77 16.54 14.70
C ALA A 192 -25.61 15.93 15.50
N VAL A 193 -25.01 16.70 16.42
CA VAL A 193 -23.95 16.23 17.31
C VAL A 193 -24.46 15.10 18.20
N GLU A 194 -25.62 15.27 18.83
CA GLU A 194 -26.18 14.24 19.72
C GLU A 194 -26.62 12.98 18.96
N GLY A 195 -27.23 13.14 17.79
CA GLY A 195 -27.61 12.02 16.93
C GLY A 195 -26.40 11.20 16.47
N THR A 196 -25.32 11.89 16.09
CA THR A 196 -24.06 11.23 15.71
C THR A 196 -23.42 10.52 16.90
N ARG A 197 -23.36 11.15 18.07
CA ARG A 197 -22.84 10.54 19.30
C ARG A 197 -23.61 9.28 19.68
N ALA A 198 -24.94 9.36 19.72
CA ALA A 198 -25.82 8.25 20.05
C ALA A 198 -25.60 7.05 19.11
N LEU A 199 -25.57 7.28 17.80
CA LEU A 199 -25.33 6.23 16.81
C LEU A 199 -23.89 5.68 16.87
N ALA A 200 -22.89 6.55 16.98
CA ALA A 200 -21.49 6.12 17.03
C ALA A 200 -21.18 5.25 18.26
N SER A 201 -21.87 5.47 19.38
CA SER A 201 -21.79 4.60 20.56
C SER A 201 -22.63 3.33 20.44
N ALA A 202 -23.84 3.42 19.90
CA ALA A 202 -24.79 2.30 19.87
C ALA A 202 -24.48 1.24 18.80
N LEU A 203 -24.02 1.67 17.61
CA LEU A 203 -23.87 0.77 16.47
C LEU A 203 -22.80 -0.33 16.68
N PRO A 204 -21.60 -0.04 17.25
CA PRO A 204 -20.64 -1.10 17.58
C PRO A 204 -21.22 -2.14 18.54
N GLU A 205 -21.97 -1.71 19.57
CA GLU A 205 -22.62 -2.63 20.51
C GLU A 205 -23.70 -3.48 19.82
N ILE A 206 -24.46 -2.92 18.87
CA ILE A 206 -25.44 -3.70 18.08
C ILE A 206 -24.75 -4.74 17.19
N VAL A 207 -23.57 -4.44 16.64
CA VAL A 207 -22.82 -5.39 15.81
C VAL A 207 -22.28 -6.55 16.65
N GLU A 208 -21.81 -6.28 17.87
CA GLU A 208 -21.32 -7.31 18.79
C GLU A 208 -22.46 -8.08 19.48
N ASN A 209 -23.50 -7.37 19.90
CA ASN A 209 -24.68 -7.91 20.58
C ASN A 209 -25.98 -7.34 19.97
N PRO A 210 -26.50 -7.95 18.89
CA PRO A 210 -27.70 -7.48 18.20
C PRO A 210 -28.97 -7.48 19.06
N SER A 211 -28.93 -8.21 20.19
CA SER A 211 -30.01 -8.33 21.17
C SER A 211 -29.95 -7.27 22.28
N SER A 212 -28.99 -6.34 22.26
CA SER A 212 -28.94 -5.25 23.23
C SER A 212 -30.08 -4.26 23.00
N LYS A 213 -31.10 -4.34 23.85
CA LYS A 213 -32.24 -3.40 23.82
C LYS A 213 -31.82 -1.96 24.14
N THR A 214 -30.83 -1.78 25.01
CA THR A 214 -30.26 -0.47 25.34
C THR A 214 -29.62 0.16 24.11
N ALA A 215 -28.77 -0.59 23.40
CA ALA A 215 -28.12 -0.10 22.18
C ALA A 215 -29.16 0.19 21.08
N ARG A 216 -30.16 -0.68 20.90
CA ARG A 216 -31.26 -0.46 19.95
C ARG A 216 -32.07 0.79 20.26
N SER A 217 -32.36 1.03 21.54
CA SER A 217 -33.01 2.26 22.00
C SER A 217 -32.17 3.48 21.67
N LEU A 218 -30.87 3.45 21.97
CA LEU A 218 -29.97 4.56 21.70
C LEU A 218 -29.80 4.81 20.19
N ALA A 219 -29.68 3.75 19.38
CA ALA A 219 -29.59 3.86 17.92
C ALA A 219 -30.87 4.44 17.30
N LEU A 220 -32.05 3.99 17.75
CA LEU A 220 -33.32 4.51 17.24
C LEU A 220 -33.52 5.98 17.63
N TYR A 221 -33.10 6.37 18.84
CA TYR A 221 -33.06 7.76 19.26
C TYR A 221 -32.13 8.61 18.39
N GLY A 222 -30.90 8.13 18.15
CA GLY A 222 -29.95 8.84 17.29
C GLY A 222 -30.46 8.96 15.84
N ALA A 223 -31.09 7.90 15.32
CA ALA A 223 -31.71 7.91 13.99
C ALA A 223 -32.84 8.95 13.86
N TRP A 224 -33.67 9.09 14.90
CA TRP A 224 -34.70 10.13 14.96
C TRP A 224 -34.10 11.55 14.87
N LEU A 225 -33.07 11.83 15.65
CA LEU A 225 -32.39 13.13 15.63
C LEU A 225 -31.77 13.41 14.26
N CYS A 226 -31.09 12.41 13.68
CA CYS A 226 -30.48 12.50 12.37
C CYS A 226 -31.52 12.71 11.24
N GLY A 227 -32.65 12.00 11.30
CA GLY A 227 -33.76 12.20 10.37
C GLY A 227 -34.37 13.60 10.49
N THR A 228 -34.47 14.14 11.71
CA THR A 228 -34.92 15.52 11.92
C THR A 228 -33.95 16.53 11.30
N CYS A 229 -32.64 16.28 11.39
CA CYS A 229 -31.63 17.08 10.69
C CYS A 229 -31.86 17.06 9.17
N LEU A 230 -32.02 15.87 8.58
CA LEU A 230 -32.32 15.71 7.14
C LEU A 230 -33.57 16.49 6.72
N GLY A 231 -34.61 16.49 7.54
CA GLY A 231 -35.88 17.16 7.24
C GLY A 231 -35.87 18.67 7.42
N SER A 232 -34.83 19.24 8.06
CA SER A 232 -34.79 20.66 8.45
C SER A 232 -33.80 21.50 7.64
N VAL A 233 -32.74 20.88 7.10
CA VAL A 233 -31.69 21.61 6.37
C VAL A 233 -31.44 21.03 4.98
N GLY A 234 -30.86 21.83 4.10
CA GLY A 234 -30.48 21.39 2.76
C GLY A 234 -29.27 20.46 2.82
N MET A 235 -29.38 19.29 2.17
CA MET A 235 -28.27 18.37 2.00
C MET A 235 -27.30 18.85 0.89
N SER A 236 -26.09 18.31 0.89
CA SER A 236 -24.98 18.78 0.06
C SER A 236 -24.38 17.63 -0.77
N ILE A 237 -23.07 17.70 -1.01
CA ILE A 237 -22.30 16.79 -1.86
C ILE A 237 -22.52 15.31 -1.53
N HIS A 238 -22.61 14.93 -0.25
CA HIS A 238 -22.69 13.51 0.13
C HIS A 238 -24.00 12.88 -0.37
N HIS A 239 -25.16 13.46 -0.04
CA HIS A 239 -26.45 12.90 -0.47
C HIS A 239 -26.63 13.00 -1.98
N LYS A 240 -26.19 14.09 -2.60
CA LYS A 240 -26.28 14.28 -4.06
C LYS A 240 -25.46 13.23 -4.80
N LEU A 241 -24.27 12.92 -4.29
CA LEU A 241 -23.44 11.89 -4.87
C LEU A 241 -24.03 10.48 -4.66
N CYS A 242 -24.50 10.17 -3.44
CA CYS A 242 -25.15 8.88 -3.18
C CYS A 242 -26.41 8.66 -4.03
N HIS A 243 -27.21 9.70 -4.27
CA HIS A 243 -28.35 9.63 -5.17
C HIS A 243 -27.93 9.42 -6.63
N THR A 244 -26.88 10.12 -7.08
CA THR A 244 -26.33 9.94 -8.42
C THR A 244 -25.84 8.50 -8.62
N LEU A 245 -25.08 7.99 -7.65
CA LEU A 245 -24.51 6.65 -7.69
C LEU A 245 -25.58 5.55 -7.60
N GLY A 246 -26.49 5.64 -6.62
CA GLY A 246 -27.58 4.69 -6.46
C GLY A 246 -28.55 4.69 -7.64
N GLY A 247 -28.90 5.87 -8.17
CA GLY A 247 -29.85 5.99 -9.28
C GLY A 247 -29.27 5.58 -10.64
N SER A 248 -28.03 5.94 -10.93
CA SER A 248 -27.44 5.74 -12.27
C SER A 248 -26.72 4.40 -12.42
N PHE A 249 -26.28 3.80 -11.30
CA PHE A 249 -25.48 2.57 -11.28
C PHE A 249 -26.11 1.45 -10.43
N ASN A 250 -27.34 1.65 -9.95
CA ASN A 250 -28.11 0.67 -9.19
C ASN A 250 -27.38 0.15 -7.94
N LEU A 251 -26.60 1.03 -7.28
CA LEU A 251 -25.88 0.67 -6.05
C LEU A 251 -26.84 0.61 -4.84
N PRO A 252 -26.62 -0.32 -3.90
CA PRO A 252 -27.41 -0.43 -2.68
C PRO A 252 -27.29 0.83 -1.83
N HIS A 253 -28.44 1.35 -1.37
CA HIS A 253 -28.55 2.71 -0.86
C HIS A 253 -27.72 2.96 0.41
N ALA A 254 -27.95 2.20 1.49
CA ALA A 254 -27.31 2.44 2.78
C ALA A 254 -25.79 2.18 2.73
N GLU A 255 -25.40 1.16 1.98
CA GLU A 255 -24.02 0.79 1.67
C GLU A 255 -23.30 1.91 0.89
N THR A 256 -23.96 2.51 -0.10
CA THR A 256 -23.40 3.65 -0.85
C THR A 256 -23.14 4.84 0.07
N HIS A 257 -24.10 5.16 0.96
CA HIS A 257 -23.90 6.20 1.98
C HIS A 257 -22.71 5.87 2.89
N THR A 258 -22.60 4.62 3.34
CA THR A 258 -21.50 4.16 4.19
C THR A 258 -20.14 4.33 3.52
N ALA A 259 -20.01 3.91 2.25
CA ALA A 259 -18.78 4.01 1.49
C ALA A 259 -18.39 5.48 1.16
N VAL A 260 -19.37 6.32 0.82
CA VAL A 260 -19.10 7.68 0.32
C VAL A 260 -18.84 8.70 1.44
N LEU A 261 -19.36 8.46 2.66
CA LEU A 261 -19.35 9.43 3.74
C LEU A 261 -17.95 9.96 4.10
N PRO A 262 -16.92 9.12 4.35
CA PRO A 262 -15.58 9.63 4.70
C PRO A 262 -14.98 10.51 3.61
N HIS A 263 -15.17 10.14 2.34
CA HIS A 263 -14.62 10.86 1.19
C HIS A 263 -15.35 12.18 0.94
N ALA A 264 -16.67 12.22 1.13
CA ALA A 264 -17.46 13.44 0.99
C ALA A 264 -17.11 14.48 2.07
N ILE A 265 -16.92 14.03 3.32
CA ILE A 265 -16.50 14.92 4.41
C ILE A 265 -15.07 15.40 4.16
N SER A 266 -14.16 14.51 3.75
CA SER A 266 -12.76 14.86 3.41
C SER A 266 -12.68 15.91 2.29
N TYR A 267 -13.57 15.83 1.29
CA TYR A 267 -13.68 16.85 0.24
C TYR A 267 -14.00 18.23 0.83
N ASN A 268 -14.95 18.30 1.75
CA ASN A 268 -15.38 19.56 2.35
C ASN A 268 -14.47 20.07 3.46
N ALA A 269 -13.70 19.19 4.13
CA ALA A 269 -12.93 19.50 5.34
C ALA A 269 -12.16 20.86 5.30
N PRO A 270 -11.47 21.26 4.20
CA PRO A 270 -10.78 22.55 4.13
C PRO A 270 -11.68 23.79 4.24
N LYS A 271 -13.00 23.64 4.02
CA LYS A 271 -14.01 24.72 4.06
C LYS A 271 -14.97 24.61 5.24
N ILE A 272 -14.86 23.57 6.08
CA ILE A 272 -15.77 23.33 7.21
C ILE A 272 -15.07 23.01 8.55
N PRO A 273 -14.00 23.73 8.95
CA PRO A 273 -13.19 23.37 10.12
C PRO A 273 -13.99 23.28 11.44
N GLU A 274 -15.01 24.13 11.63
CA GLU A 274 -15.86 24.09 12.82
C GLU A 274 -16.76 22.85 12.88
N ALA A 275 -17.30 22.43 11.73
CA ALA A 275 -18.08 21.20 11.63
C ALA A 275 -17.20 19.96 11.88
N MET A 276 -15.97 19.97 11.35
CA MET A 276 -14.99 18.91 11.61
C MET A 276 -14.66 18.79 13.09
N LYS A 277 -14.47 19.92 13.79
CA LYS A 277 -14.21 19.92 15.23
C LYS A 277 -15.39 19.31 16.03
N LYS A 278 -16.62 19.78 15.77
CA LYS A 278 -17.83 19.25 16.43
C LYS A 278 -18.04 17.77 16.15
N LEU A 279 -17.73 17.33 14.94
CA LEU A 279 -17.81 15.93 14.54
C LEU A 279 -16.77 15.08 15.26
N ALA A 280 -15.52 15.56 15.38
CA ALA A 280 -14.48 14.89 16.14
C ALA A 280 -14.86 14.73 17.62
N GLU A 281 -15.49 15.75 18.23
CA GLU A 281 -15.98 15.70 19.61
C GLU A 281 -17.17 14.73 19.79
N ALA A 282 -17.95 14.47 18.73
CA ALA A 282 -19.09 13.55 18.77
C ALA A 282 -18.70 12.08 18.55
N LEU A 283 -17.61 11.83 17.81
CA LEU A 283 -17.14 10.49 17.47
C LEU A 283 -16.20 9.94 18.55
N PRO A 284 -16.49 8.75 19.12
CA PRO A 284 -15.57 8.08 20.03
C PRO A 284 -14.22 7.78 19.37
N ASP A 285 -13.14 7.81 20.15
CA ASP A 285 -11.76 7.48 19.70
C ASP A 285 -11.26 8.32 18.51
N SER A 286 -11.80 9.53 18.33
CA SER A 286 -11.42 10.41 17.21
C SER A 286 -10.03 11.04 17.33
N ASN A 287 -9.47 11.11 18.54
CA ASN A 287 -8.20 11.79 18.83
C ASN A 287 -8.14 13.24 18.29
N GLY A 288 -9.30 13.91 18.19
CA GLY A 288 -9.41 15.28 17.66
C GLY A 288 -9.52 15.36 16.13
N ASP A 289 -9.51 14.24 15.41
CA ASP A 289 -9.72 14.15 13.97
C ASP A 289 -11.02 13.40 13.64
N ALA A 290 -11.96 14.11 13.00
CA ALA A 290 -13.25 13.56 12.62
C ALA A 290 -13.16 12.46 11.54
N ILE A 291 -12.21 12.54 10.61
CA ILE A 291 -12.03 11.50 9.59
C ILE A 291 -11.49 10.23 10.24
N HIS A 292 -10.49 10.38 11.13
CA HIS A 292 -9.97 9.27 11.92
C HIS A 292 -11.08 8.61 12.75
N GLY A 293 -11.84 9.38 13.53
CA GLY A 293 -12.93 8.85 14.34
C GLY A 293 -14.01 8.15 13.52
N LEU A 294 -14.33 8.65 12.33
CA LEU A 294 -15.29 8.00 11.44
C LEU A 294 -14.74 6.67 10.89
N ASN A 295 -13.46 6.63 10.50
CA ASN A 295 -12.82 5.40 10.07
C ASN A 295 -12.76 4.35 11.19
N VAL A 296 -12.40 4.74 12.42
CA VAL A 296 -12.42 3.85 13.60
C VAL A 296 -13.82 3.29 13.84
N LEU A 297 -14.87 4.13 13.75
CA LEU A 297 -16.25 3.67 13.84
C LEU A 297 -16.55 2.64 12.74
N LEU A 298 -16.27 2.95 11.48
CA LEU A 298 -16.52 2.04 10.36
C LEU A 298 -15.78 0.70 10.52
N ASP A 299 -14.62 0.67 11.17
CA ASP A 299 -13.81 -0.56 11.38
C ASP A 299 -14.50 -1.45 12.41
N LYS A 300 -14.95 -0.85 13.52
CA LYS A 300 -15.76 -1.53 14.53
C LYS A 300 -17.06 -2.10 13.96
N LEU A 301 -17.65 -1.42 12.97
CA LEU A 301 -18.88 -1.87 12.32
C LEU A 301 -18.68 -3.02 11.32
N LYS A 302 -17.43 -3.35 10.94
CA LYS A 302 -17.10 -4.43 9.98
C LYS A 302 -17.87 -4.31 8.66
N VAL A 303 -18.10 -3.08 8.21
CA VAL A 303 -18.81 -2.77 6.96
C VAL A 303 -17.85 -2.73 5.78
N LYS A 304 -18.37 -3.15 4.62
CA LYS A 304 -17.73 -3.00 3.31
C LYS A 304 -17.62 -1.52 2.94
N ARG A 305 -16.46 -1.13 2.40
CA ARG A 305 -16.09 0.29 2.19
C ARG A 305 -15.91 0.67 0.73
N GLY A 306 -15.73 -0.31 -0.17
CA GLY A 306 -15.48 -0.05 -1.58
C GLY A 306 -16.75 -0.09 -2.43
N LEU A 307 -17.03 0.95 -3.22
CA LEU A 307 -18.17 0.94 -4.17
C LEU A 307 -18.07 -0.21 -5.18
N LYS A 308 -16.86 -0.68 -5.51
CA LYS A 308 -16.66 -1.85 -6.37
C LYS A 308 -17.20 -3.14 -5.74
N GLU A 309 -17.24 -3.26 -4.41
CA GLU A 309 -17.86 -4.41 -3.73
C GLU A 309 -19.38 -4.47 -3.93
N PHE A 310 -19.96 -3.34 -4.35
CA PHE A 310 -21.38 -3.18 -4.60
C PHE A 310 -21.73 -3.07 -6.09
N GLY A 311 -20.76 -3.36 -6.98
CA GLY A 311 -20.98 -3.42 -8.43
C GLY A 311 -20.59 -2.18 -9.21
N MET A 312 -20.04 -1.14 -8.56
CA MET A 312 -19.51 0.02 -9.29
C MET A 312 -18.29 -0.36 -10.11
N LYS A 313 -18.33 -0.10 -11.42
CA LYS A 313 -17.19 -0.34 -12.31
C LYS A 313 -16.27 0.87 -12.38
N GLU A 314 -15.00 0.63 -12.65
CA GLU A 314 -14.00 1.69 -12.77
C GLU A 314 -14.24 2.57 -14.01
N GLU A 315 -14.68 1.97 -15.12
CA GLU A 315 -15.08 2.67 -16.36
C GLU A 315 -16.25 3.64 -16.17
N ASP A 316 -17.10 3.39 -15.17
CA ASP A 316 -18.30 4.16 -14.88
C ASP A 316 -18.03 5.41 -14.02
N ILE A 317 -16.81 5.55 -13.46
CA ILE A 317 -16.44 6.66 -12.57
C ILE A 317 -16.50 8.01 -13.30
N ASP A 318 -16.01 8.07 -14.54
CA ASP A 318 -16.02 9.30 -15.33
C ASP A 318 -17.45 9.75 -15.63
N LYS A 319 -18.33 8.81 -16.00
CA LYS A 319 -19.76 9.06 -16.18
C LYS A 319 -20.42 9.51 -14.88
N ALA A 320 -20.09 8.90 -13.75
CA ALA A 320 -20.62 9.29 -12.44
C ALA A 320 -20.23 10.73 -12.07
N ALA A 321 -18.98 11.12 -12.33
CA ALA A 321 -18.49 12.47 -12.11
C ALA A 321 -19.20 13.49 -13.01
N ASP A 322 -19.41 13.16 -14.28
CA ASP A 322 -20.15 14.01 -15.23
C ASP A 322 -21.59 14.26 -14.76
N ILE A 323 -22.29 13.20 -14.34
CA ILE A 323 -23.65 13.33 -13.82
C ILE A 323 -23.65 14.15 -12.52
N ALA A 324 -22.69 13.92 -11.62
CA ALA A 324 -22.62 14.59 -10.33
C ALA A 324 -22.41 16.11 -10.45
N VAL A 325 -21.72 16.59 -11.51
CA VAL A 325 -21.48 18.02 -11.75
C VAL A 325 -22.46 18.65 -12.74
N SER A 326 -23.29 17.86 -13.42
CA SER A 326 -24.24 18.34 -14.43
C SER A 326 -25.28 19.33 -13.88
N ASN A 327 -25.67 19.17 -12.62
CA ASN A 327 -26.64 20.03 -11.95
C ASN A 327 -25.95 20.81 -10.83
N PRO A 328 -25.83 22.15 -10.94
CA PRO A 328 -25.24 22.94 -9.88
C PRO A 328 -26.15 22.93 -8.64
N TYR A 329 -25.55 22.62 -7.49
CA TYR A 329 -26.16 22.77 -6.18
C TYR A 329 -25.15 23.38 -5.22
N TRP A 330 -25.65 23.91 -4.11
CA TRP A 330 -24.80 24.53 -3.11
C TRP A 330 -24.00 23.48 -2.34
N ASN A 331 -22.71 23.75 -2.11
CA ASN A 331 -21.84 23.02 -1.21
C ASN A 331 -20.77 23.99 -0.64
N PRO A 332 -20.25 23.83 0.60
CA PRO A 332 -19.28 24.76 1.18
C PRO A 332 -17.98 24.90 0.38
N ARG A 333 -17.60 23.84 -0.33
CA ARG A 333 -16.51 23.83 -1.31
C ARG A 333 -17.09 23.76 -2.71
N ASP A 334 -16.58 24.57 -3.62
CA ASP A 334 -17.06 24.57 -5.01
C ASP A 334 -16.93 23.20 -5.65
N ILE A 335 -18.00 22.78 -6.34
CA ILE A 335 -18.12 21.45 -6.94
C ILE A 335 -17.41 21.47 -8.29
N GLU A 336 -16.23 20.88 -8.33
CA GLU A 336 -15.43 20.74 -9.54
C GLU A 336 -15.34 19.27 -9.99
N ARG A 337 -15.47 19.03 -11.31
CA ARG A 337 -15.47 17.69 -11.90
C ARG A 337 -14.28 16.84 -11.46
N THR A 338 -13.06 17.37 -11.57
CA THR A 338 -11.82 16.62 -11.30
C THR A 338 -11.75 16.11 -9.86
N PRO A 339 -11.91 16.95 -8.81
CA PRO A 339 -11.90 16.45 -7.45
C PRO A 339 -13.16 15.64 -7.06
N ILE A 340 -14.32 15.82 -7.74
CA ILE A 340 -15.47 14.91 -7.59
C ILE A 340 -15.16 13.52 -8.17
N ARG A 341 -14.57 13.45 -9.35
CA ARG A 341 -14.11 12.20 -9.96
C ARG A 341 -13.14 11.47 -9.03
N GLU A 342 -12.22 12.21 -8.42
CA GLU A 342 -11.27 11.66 -7.47
C GLU A 342 -11.94 11.15 -6.18
N LEU A 343 -12.94 11.87 -5.66
CA LEU A 343 -13.74 11.43 -4.51
C LEU A 343 -14.42 10.08 -4.83
N ILE A 344 -15.08 9.96 -5.99
CA ILE A 344 -15.74 8.71 -6.41
C ILE A 344 -14.69 7.61 -6.60
N ARG A 345 -13.54 7.91 -7.20
CA ARG A 345 -12.45 6.95 -7.40
C ARG A 345 -11.89 6.42 -6.07
N ARG A 346 -11.78 7.27 -5.04
CA ARG A 346 -11.34 6.88 -3.68
C ARG A 346 -12.39 6.10 -2.90
N ALA A 347 -13.67 6.29 -3.21
CA ALA A 347 -14.76 5.47 -2.69
C ALA A 347 -14.88 4.12 -3.44
N ALA A 348 -14.43 4.04 -4.69
CA ALA A 348 -14.48 2.84 -5.52
C ALA A 348 -13.37 1.75 -5.35
N PRO A 349 -12.27 1.90 -4.58
CA PRO A 349 -11.27 0.86 -4.49
C PRO A 349 -11.75 -0.29 -3.60
N VAL A 350 -11.50 -1.52 -4.07
CA VAL A 350 -11.46 -2.75 -3.24
C VAL A 350 -10.05 -2.97 -2.66
N LEU A 351 -9.12 -2.07 -2.96
CA LEU A 351 -7.78 -2.13 -2.40
C LEU A 351 -7.70 -1.19 -1.20
N SER A 352 -8.44 -1.52 -0.15
CA SER A 352 -8.12 -1.03 1.19
C SER A 352 -7.55 -2.19 1.99
N THR A 353 -6.22 -2.32 1.93
CA THR A 353 -5.48 -2.31 3.19
C THR A 353 -5.98 -1.07 3.97
N PRO A 354 -6.48 -1.22 5.21
CA PRO A 354 -7.09 -0.12 5.96
C PRO A 354 -6.18 1.11 6.07
N ASP A 355 -6.77 2.30 6.22
CA ASP A 355 -6.07 3.58 6.43
C ASP A 355 -5.13 3.58 7.67
N SER A 356 -5.16 2.54 8.50
CA SER A 356 -4.15 2.30 9.56
C SER A 356 -2.77 1.90 9.02
N LEU A 357 -2.59 1.75 7.70
CA LEU A 357 -1.32 1.43 7.03
C LEU A 357 -0.79 2.59 6.17
N ILE A 358 -1.09 3.84 6.54
CA ILE A 358 -0.18 4.93 6.18
C ILE A 358 1.00 4.84 7.15
N LEU A 359 2.10 4.30 6.62
CA LEU A 359 3.38 4.02 7.29
C LEU A 359 3.41 2.71 8.10
N GLU A 360 3.28 1.58 7.43
CA GLU A 360 4.27 0.53 7.71
C GLU A 360 5.28 0.56 6.57
N ALA A 361 6.53 0.83 6.92
CA ALA A 361 7.64 0.57 6.02
C ALA A 361 7.49 -0.86 5.49
N THR A 362 7.76 -1.08 4.21
CA THR A 362 8.10 -2.42 3.71
C THR A 362 9.43 -2.82 4.36
N GLU A 363 9.35 -3.25 5.60
CA GLU A 363 10.31 -4.09 6.28
C GLU A 363 9.63 -5.46 6.38
N PRO A 364 10.37 -6.56 6.15
CA PRO A 364 9.84 -7.87 6.46
C PRO A 364 9.47 -7.87 7.95
N VAL A 365 8.20 -8.17 8.25
CA VAL A 365 7.68 -8.30 9.61
C VAL A 365 8.44 -9.44 10.29
N ALA A 366 9.50 -9.09 11.00
CA ALA A 366 10.00 -9.86 12.13
C ALA A 366 9.50 -9.14 13.39
N ARG A 367 8.30 -9.48 13.83
CA ARG A 367 7.93 -9.23 15.23
C ARG A 367 8.85 -10.07 16.10
N GLN A 368 9.51 -9.48 17.09
CA GLN A 368 9.81 -10.15 18.35
C GLN A 368 10.13 -9.17 19.49
N ASN A 369 9.29 -9.26 20.53
CA ASN A 369 9.61 -9.11 21.95
C ASN A 369 10.70 -8.10 22.35
N ALA A 370 10.31 -6.84 22.45
CA ALA A 370 11.04 -5.85 23.24
C ALA A 370 10.93 -6.15 24.76
N THR A 371 11.52 -7.24 25.27
CA THR A 371 11.52 -7.54 26.72
C THR A 371 12.63 -8.49 27.24
N ARG A 372 13.78 -8.67 26.58
CA ARG A 372 14.91 -9.37 27.22
C ARG A 372 16.25 -8.77 26.82
N ALA A 373 16.96 -8.16 27.78
CA ALA A 373 18.36 -7.82 27.61
C ALA A 373 19.18 -9.12 27.62
N LEU A 374 19.79 -9.47 26.49
CA LEU A 374 20.68 -10.63 26.36
C LEU A 374 21.88 -10.48 27.30
N SER A 375 22.36 -11.56 27.91
CA SER A 375 23.62 -11.57 28.66
C SER A 375 24.83 -11.42 27.73
N ASP A 376 26.01 -11.08 28.28
CA ASP A 376 27.24 -10.95 27.48
C ASP A 376 27.64 -12.27 26.80
N GLU A 377 27.34 -13.42 27.43
CA GLU A 377 27.57 -14.76 26.88
C GLU A 377 26.61 -15.06 25.72
N GLU A 378 25.32 -14.78 25.88
CA GLU A 378 24.32 -14.92 24.81
C GLU A 378 24.64 -14.01 23.62
N LEU A 379 25.11 -12.78 23.86
CA LEU A 379 25.56 -11.87 22.79
C LEU A 379 26.81 -12.40 22.08
N SER A 380 27.76 -12.97 22.82
CA SER A 380 28.98 -13.53 22.24
C SER A 380 28.68 -14.66 21.25
N ILE A 381 27.71 -15.50 21.57
CA ILE A 381 27.23 -16.60 20.71
C ILE A 381 26.40 -16.04 19.54
N THR A 382 25.44 -15.17 19.83
CA THR A 382 24.51 -14.64 18.80
C THR A 382 25.26 -13.86 17.73
N TYR A 383 26.25 -13.05 18.09
CA TYR A 383 27.01 -12.19 17.17
C TYR A 383 28.38 -12.79 16.78
N ASP A 384 28.62 -14.07 17.07
CA ASP A 384 29.83 -14.83 16.71
C ASP A 384 31.14 -14.03 16.91
N ILE A 385 31.30 -13.53 18.14
CA ILE A 385 32.36 -12.57 18.49
C ILE A 385 33.74 -13.22 18.37
N GLU A 386 33.88 -14.48 18.76
CA GLU A 386 35.16 -15.19 18.75
C GLU A 386 35.69 -15.41 17.32
N ARG A 387 34.83 -15.88 16.41
CA ARG A 387 35.17 -16.03 14.99
C ARG A 387 35.53 -14.68 14.37
N THR A 388 34.72 -13.64 14.64
CA THR A 388 34.96 -12.29 14.14
C THR A 388 36.34 -11.76 14.57
N LEU A 389 36.72 -11.98 15.84
CA LEU A 389 38.04 -11.61 16.36
C LEU A 389 39.17 -12.39 15.67
N GLN A 390 38.98 -13.68 15.40
CA GLN A 390 39.96 -14.50 14.70
C GLN A 390 40.19 -14.00 13.27
N GLU A 391 39.13 -13.75 12.52
CA GLU A 391 39.21 -13.26 11.14
C GLU A 391 39.85 -11.87 11.06
N ILE A 392 39.48 -10.95 11.95
CA ILE A 392 40.09 -9.61 12.04
C ILE A 392 41.60 -9.70 12.29
N ARG A 393 42.03 -10.58 13.20
CA ARG A 393 43.45 -10.76 13.55
C ARG A 393 44.24 -11.43 12.43
N GLN A 394 43.68 -12.46 11.80
CA GLN A 394 44.34 -13.17 10.70
C GLN A 394 44.63 -12.25 9.52
N ALA A 395 43.67 -11.41 9.16
CA ALA A 395 43.81 -10.45 8.07
C ALA A 395 44.48 -9.12 8.47
N ARG A 396 44.76 -8.91 9.77
CA ARG A 396 45.41 -7.72 10.33
C ARG A 396 44.70 -6.40 9.98
N TYR A 397 43.36 -6.40 9.99
CA TYR A 397 42.58 -5.19 9.75
C TYR A 397 42.75 -4.16 10.89
N LYS A 398 42.92 -2.88 10.56
CA LYS A 398 43.17 -1.80 11.52
C LYS A 398 41.96 -0.89 11.70
N ARG A 399 41.14 -0.69 10.67
CA ARG A 399 39.90 0.09 10.73
C ARG A 399 38.74 -0.79 10.32
N ILE A 400 37.86 -1.09 11.27
CA ILE A 400 36.79 -2.07 11.09
C ILE A 400 35.45 -1.35 11.20
N ALA A 401 34.62 -1.43 10.16
CA ALA A 401 33.26 -0.95 10.17
C ALA A 401 32.30 -2.08 10.58
N LEU A 402 31.53 -1.86 11.64
CA LEU A 402 30.53 -2.79 12.17
C LEU A 402 29.14 -2.33 11.72
N GLN A 403 28.57 -2.98 10.72
CA GLN A 403 27.26 -2.64 10.17
C GLN A 403 26.15 -3.46 10.83
N PHE A 404 25.22 -2.78 11.49
CA PHE A 404 24.07 -3.40 12.14
C PHE A 404 22.77 -3.01 11.43
N PRO A 405 21.84 -3.96 11.21
CA PRO A 405 20.44 -3.68 10.93
C PRO A 405 19.81 -2.84 12.05
N ASP A 406 18.79 -2.05 11.71
CA ASP A 406 18.14 -1.14 12.66
C ASP A 406 17.55 -1.85 13.90
N ASP A 407 17.08 -3.09 13.75
CA ASP A 407 16.57 -3.92 14.85
C ASP A 407 17.65 -4.43 15.80
N MET A 408 18.89 -4.57 15.32
CA MET A 408 20.06 -5.02 16.09
C MET A 408 20.92 -3.87 16.61
N LEU A 409 20.65 -2.64 16.17
CA LEU A 409 21.37 -1.44 16.59
C LEU A 409 21.40 -1.22 18.12
N PRO A 410 20.36 -1.60 18.91
CA PRO A 410 20.42 -1.51 20.38
C PRO A 410 21.55 -2.34 21.02
N ASP A 411 21.96 -3.45 20.40
CA ASP A 411 23.03 -4.32 20.92
C ASP A 411 24.43 -3.83 20.51
N ALA A 412 24.52 -2.97 19.48
CA ALA A 412 25.78 -2.53 18.88
C ALA A 412 26.81 -1.98 19.88
N PRO A 413 26.45 -1.16 20.90
CA PRO A 413 27.42 -0.69 21.89
C PRO A 413 28.05 -1.82 22.72
N ARG A 414 27.30 -2.89 23.02
CA ARG A 414 27.79 -4.03 23.81
C ARG A 414 28.66 -4.95 22.97
N VAL A 415 28.25 -5.22 21.73
CA VAL A 415 29.06 -5.94 20.74
C VAL A 415 30.40 -5.22 20.51
N PHE A 416 30.36 -3.89 20.35
CA PHE A 416 31.56 -3.05 20.25
C PHE A 416 32.49 -3.23 21.46
N GLN A 417 31.95 -3.24 22.68
CA GLN A 417 32.74 -3.44 23.90
C GLN A 417 33.39 -4.83 23.97
N LEU A 418 32.66 -5.88 23.58
CA LEU A 418 33.16 -7.25 23.57
C LEU A 418 34.30 -7.41 22.55
N LEU A 419 34.14 -6.89 21.34
CA LEU A 419 35.18 -6.87 20.31
C LEU A 419 36.40 -6.05 20.74
N SER A 420 36.18 -4.85 21.31
CA SER A 420 37.27 -3.99 21.80
C SER A 420 38.09 -4.68 22.89
N ARG A 421 37.42 -5.30 23.88
CA ARG A 421 38.08 -6.07 24.94
C ARG A 421 38.82 -7.28 24.39
N GLY A 422 38.23 -7.97 23.42
CA GLY A 422 38.83 -9.12 22.75
C GLY A 422 40.12 -8.75 22.01
N LEU A 423 40.09 -7.65 21.24
CA LEU A 423 41.26 -7.16 20.52
C LEU A 423 42.39 -6.72 21.48
N ALA A 424 42.06 -6.06 22.59
CA ALA A 424 43.04 -5.59 23.58
C ALA A 424 43.70 -6.71 24.42
N ARG A 425 43.00 -7.83 24.69
CA ARG A 425 43.51 -8.92 25.55
C ARG A 425 44.78 -9.61 25.03
N CYS A 426 45.06 -9.59 23.73
CA CYS A 426 46.22 -10.28 23.14
C CYS A 426 47.50 -9.43 23.02
N ASP A 427 47.43 -8.09 23.08
CA ASP A 427 48.66 -7.28 23.14
C ASP A 427 49.43 -7.55 24.45
N VAL A 428 48.71 -7.93 25.50
CA VAL A 428 49.30 -8.37 26.77
C VAL A 428 49.97 -9.75 26.63
N ASP A 429 49.34 -10.70 25.94
CA ASP A 429 49.88 -12.07 25.78
C ASP A 429 51.06 -12.18 24.79
N ARG A 430 51.17 -11.27 23.82
CA ARG A 430 52.36 -11.15 22.96
C ARG A 430 53.59 -10.67 23.75
N THR A 431 53.40 -9.70 24.66
CA THR A 431 54.49 -9.25 25.55
C THR A 431 54.93 -10.29 26.59
N THR A 432 54.09 -11.28 26.93
CA THR A 432 54.47 -12.40 27.81
C THR A 432 55.05 -13.61 27.06
N ALA A 433 54.69 -13.83 25.79
CA ALA A 433 55.28 -14.89 24.97
C ALA A 433 56.73 -14.60 24.56
N GLU A 434 57.10 -13.34 24.31
CA GLU A 434 58.50 -12.95 24.02
C GLU A 434 59.44 -13.00 25.24
N LYS A 435 58.90 -13.13 26.46
CA LYS A 435 59.71 -13.29 27.68
C LYS A 435 60.04 -14.73 28.06
N ASN A 436 59.48 -15.73 27.38
CA ASN A 436 59.65 -17.15 27.73
C ASN A 436 60.36 -18.02 26.67
N GLY A 437 61.06 -17.40 25.71
CA GLY A 437 61.92 -18.10 24.75
C GLY A 437 63.40 -17.83 24.99
N ALA A 438 63.97 -18.40 26.04
CA ALA A 438 65.42 -18.48 26.18
C ALA A 438 65.95 -19.64 25.32
N GLU A 439 66.68 -19.31 24.25
CA GLU A 439 67.87 -20.00 23.72
C GLU A 439 68.09 -19.64 22.24
N SER A 440 68.82 -18.55 21.97
CA SER A 440 69.85 -18.49 20.91
C SER A 440 70.62 -17.16 21.03
N GLU A 441 71.67 -17.16 21.85
CA GLU A 441 72.71 -16.14 21.76
C GLU A 441 73.53 -16.38 20.49
N ASN A 442 73.75 -15.31 19.71
CA ASN A 442 74.74 -15.12 18.62
C ASN A 442 74.21 -14.73 17.24
N LEU A 443 73.16 -13.90 17.14
CA LEU A 443 72.91 -13.12 15.91
C LEU A 443 72.33 -11.71 16.16
N ALA A 444 72.40 -11.20 17.39
CA ALA A 444 71.79 -9.92 17.78
C ALA A 444 72.74 -8.71 17.70
N GLN A 445 74.02 -8.88 17.34
CA GLN A 445 74.97 -7.75 17.32
C GLN A 445 75.04 -7.01 15.98
N ASP A 446 74.66 -7.62 14.85
CA ASP A 446 74.80 -6.99 13.52
C ASP A 446 73.54 -6.28 12.98
N VAL A 447 72.42 -6.29 13.73
CA VAL A 447 71.18 -5.56 13.34
C VAL A 447 70.97 -4.31 14.18
N SER A 448 71.92 -3.95 15.04
CA SER A 448 71.85 -2.77 15.92
C SER A 448 72.14 -1.43 15.21
N GLN A 449 72.31 -1.41 13.89
CA GLN A 449 72.55 -0.21 13.08
C GLN A 449 71.42 0.15 12.09
N LEU A 450 70.20 -0.35 12.33
CA LEU A 450 69.01 0.18 11.67
C LEU A 450 68.04 0.63 12.76
N SER A 451 68.16 1.90 13.15
CA SER A 451 67.14 2.60 13.92
C SER A 451 65.87 2.70 13.07
N VAL A 452 64.99 1.71 13.19
CA VAL A 452 63.60 1.86 12.76
C VAL A 452 62.88 2.53 13.93
N ASP A 453 62.35 3.72 13.70
CA ASP A 453 61.43 4.38 14.61
C ASP A 453 60.23 3.46 14.84
N ASP A 454 60.22 2.69 15.94
CA ASP A 454 59.03 1.96 16.41
C ASP A 454 57.99 2.98 16.89
N LYS A 455 57.26 3.56 15.93
CA LYS A 455 55.97 4.17 16.22
C LYS A 455 55.05 3.05 16.71
N PRO A 456 54.37 3.20 17.87
CA PRO A 456 53.41 2.20 18.32
C PRO A 456 52.41 1.95 17.19
N GLU A 457 52.25 0.69 16.77
CA GLU A 457 51.24 0.36 15.77
C GLU A 457 49.88 0.85 16.29
N PRO A 458 49.09 1.56 15.46
CA PRO A 458 47.83 2.10 15.90
C PRO A 458 46.87 0.97 16.28
N GLU A 459 46.31 1.04 17.49
CA GLU A 459 45.27 0.11 17.95
C GLU A 459 44.13 0.02 16.93
N PRO A 460 43.57 -1.18 16.69
CA PRO A 460 42.48 -1.36 15.76
C PRO A 460 41.26 -0.52 16.20
N ARG A 461 40.77 0.33 15.30
CA ARG A 461 39.62 1.20 15.52
C ARG A 461 38.37 0.57 14.96
N LEU A 462 37.33 0.52 15.79
CA LEU A 462 36.01 0.03 15.45
C LEU A 462 35.08 1.23 15.20
N TYR A 463 34.23 1.14 14.18
CA TYR A 463 33.23 2.14 13.82
C TYR A 463 31.87 1.47 13.72
N ILE A 464 30.82 2.03 14.33
CA ILE A 464 29.46 1.49 14.21
C ILE A 464 28.77 2.18 13.04
N LEU A 465 28.29 1.39 12.09
CA LEU A 465 27.43 1.81 10.99
C LEU A 465 26.01 1.27 11.26
N ALA A 466 25.00 2.11 11.03
CA ALA A 466 23.61 1.69 11.00
C ALA A 466 23.27 1.07 9.64
N ASP A 467 21.98 0.77 9.42
CA ASP A 467 21.55 0.15 8.19
C ASP A 467 21.80 1.03 6.95
N THR A 468 21.93 0.39 5.80
CA THR A 468 22.17 1.04 4.52
C THR A 468 20.90 1.71 4.03
N SER A 469 21.06 2.81 3.30
CA SER A 469 19.92 3.43 2.64
C SER A 469 19.30 2.57 1.52
N TYR A 470 19.88 1.41 1.18
CA TYR A 470 19.49 0.56 0.05
C TYR A 470 18.69 -0.68 0.48
N GLY A 471 18.84 -1.10 1.74
CA GLY A 471 18.14 -2.22 2.36
C GLY A 471 19.01 -2.98 3.36
N THR A 472 18.35 -3.62 4.33
CA THR A 472 18.96 -4.37 5.45
C THR A 472 19.93 -5.46 5.00
N CYS A 473 19.66 -6.09 3.86
CA CYS A 473 20.45 -7.21 3.36
C CYS A 473 21.71 -6.80 2.58
N CYS A 474 21.91 -5.51 2.31
CA CYS A 474 23.03 -5.00 1.51
C CYS A 474 24.19 -4.55 2.42
N VAL A 475 25.41 -4.64 1.90
CA VAL A 475 26.60 -4.10 2.56
C VAL A 475 26.81 -2.63 2.15
N ASP A 476 27.06 -1.74 3.11
CA ASP A 476 27.37 -0.32 2.82
C ASP A 476 28.88 -0.07 2.73
N GLU A 477 29.43 -0.27 1.54
CA GLU A 477 30.84 0.03 1.28
C GLU A 477 31.12 1.54 1.27
N VAL A 478 30.14 2.36 0.88
CA VAL A 478 30.32 3.81 0.74
C VAL A 478 30.46 4.48 2.10
N ALA A 479 29.59 4.13 3.06
CA ALA A 479 29.70 4.63 4.42
C ALA A 479 30.98 4.15 5.11
N ALA A 480 31.38 2.90 4.86
CA ALA A 480 32.62 2.33 5.37
C ALA A 480 33.88 3.02 4.79
N GLU A 481 33.85 3.42 3.52
CA GLU A 481 34.93 4.19 2.90
C GLU A 481 35.08 5.60 3.50
N HIS A 482 33.99 6.26 3.92
CA HIS A 482 34.08 7.57 4.57
C HIS A 482 34.84 7.52 5.91
N VAL A 483 34.90 6.37 6.58
CA VAL A 483 35.74 6.14 7.76
C VAL A 483 37.08 5.47 7.43
N ASN A 484 37.38 5.32 6.14
CA ASN A 484 38.49 4.55 5.59
C ASN A 484 38.60 3.15 6.22
N ALA A 485 37.50 2.41 6.34
CA ALA A 485 37.55 1.06 6.85
C ALA A 485 38.34 0.12 5.92
N ASP A 486 39.07 -0.81 6.50
CA ASP A 486 39.78 -1.87 5.77
C ASP A 486 38.87 -3.10 5.52
N VAL A 487 37.81 -3.24 6.33
CA VAL A 487 36.83 -4.34 6.27
C VAL A 487 35.47 -3.89 6.82
N VAL A 488 34.39 -4.47 6.29
CA VAL A 488 33.03 -4.34 6.84
C VAL A 488 32.61 -5.65 7.51
N VAL A 489 32.20 -5.61 8.77
CA VAL A 489 31.50 -6.71 9.44
C VAL A 489 30.01 -6.45 9.32
N HIS A 490 29.32 -7.28 8.56
CA HIS A 490 27.88 -7.15 8.32
C HIS A 490 27.11 -8.16 9.18
N TYR A 491 26.28 -7.64 10.08
CA TYR A 491 25.46 -8.43 10.99
C TYR A 491 24.05 -8.69 10.45
N GLY A 492 23.51 -9.87 10.72
CA GLY A 492 22.15 -10.26 10.38
C GLY A 492 21.99 -10.81 8.96
N ARG A 493 20.78 -10.70 8.42
CA ARG A 493 20.41 -11.30 7.13
C ARG A 493 21.08 -10.55 5.98
N SER A 494 21.72 -11.27 5.06
CA SER A 494 22.45 -10.70 3.92
C SER A 494 22.01 -11.31 2.59
N CYS A 495 22.02 -10.49 1.53
CA CYS A 495 21.79 -10.95 0.17
C CYS A 495 23.03 -11.62 -0.44
N LEU A 496 24.19 -11.58 0.23
CA LEU A 496 25.47 -12.18 -0.21
C LEU A 496 25.92 -11.73 -1.60
N SER A 497 25.45 -10.58 -2.08
CA SER A 497 25.90 -10.03 -3.34
C SER A 497 27.39 -9.68 -3.25
N PRO A 498 28.19 -9.97 -4.28
CA PRO A 498 29.62 -9.70 -4.25
C PRO A 498 29.87 -8.20 -4.17
N THR A 499 30.70 -7.80 -3.21
CA THR A 499 31.12 -6.41 -3.01
C THR A 499 32.19 -5.99 -4.00
N ALA A 500 32.32 -4.69 -4.23
CA ALA A 500 33.19 -4.15 -5.27
C ALA A 500 34.56 -3.68 -4.76
N ARG A 501 34.64 -3.18 -3.52
CA ARG A 501 35.77 -2.37 -3.03
C ARG A 501 36.40 -2.91 -1.75
N LEU A 502 35.57 -3.33 -0.79
CA LEU A 502 35.99 -3.75 0.55
C LEU A 502 35.67 -5.24 0.79
N PRO A 503 36.54 -5.95 1.52
CA PRO A 503 36.23 -7.28 2.03
C PRO A 503 35.13 -7.18 3.10
N VAL A 504 34.33 -8.24 3.19
CA VAL A 504 33.20 -8.32 4.12
C VAL A 504 33.29 -9.58 4.95
N ILE A 505 33.11 -9.43 6.26
CA ILE A 505 32.89 -10.52 7.21
C ILE A 505 31.39 -10.59 7.47
N TYR A 506 30.76 -11.71 7.12
CA TYR A 506 29.33 -11.91 7.32
C TYR A 506 29.06 -12.66 8.62
N VAL A 507 28.19 -12.10 9.46
CA VAL A 507 27.73 -12.69 10.71
C VAL A 507 26.19 -12.75 10.69
N PHE A 508 25.62 -13.90 10.35
CA PHE A 508 24.17 -14.03 10.09
C PHE A 508 23.29 -14.04 11.34
N THR A 509 23.89 -14.02 12.52
CA THR A 509 23.28 -14.18 13.84
C THR A 509 22.61 -15.54 14.08
N HIS A 510 22.99 -16.21 15.16
CA HIS A 510 22.50 -17.56 15.44
C HIS A 510 21.05 -17.52 15.95
N LYS A 511 20.10 -18.06 15.18
CA LYS A 511 18.71 -18.25 15.60
C LYS A 511 18.45 -19.70 16.01
N GLU A 512 17.69 -19.91 17.09
CA GLU A 512 17.29 -21.25 17.50
C GLU A 512 16.28 -21.87 16.52
N LEU A 513 16.47 -23.15 16.20
CA LEU A 513 15.55 -23.93 15.38
C LEU A 513 15.33 -25.32 16.03
N PRO A 514 14.10 -25.66 16.42
CA PRO A 514 13.81 -27.00 16.93
C PRO A 514 13.85 -28.02 15.79
N ILE A 515 14.84 -28.94 15.83
CA ILE A 515 15.11 -29.88 14.73
C ILE A 515 13.98 -30.91 14.59
N GLU A 516 13.45 -31.47 15.68
CA GLU A 516 12.49 -32.59 15.58
C GLU A 516 11.16 -32.24 14.87
N PRO A 517 10.53 -31.07 15.14
CA PRO A 517 9.38 -30.62 14.35
C PRO A 517 9.68 -30.47 12.85
N VAL A 518 10.90 -30.05 12.48
CA VAL A 518 11.32 -29.93 11.08
C VAL A 518 11.39 -31.32 10.43
N ILE A 519 11.95 -32.31 11.13
CA ILE A 519 12.05 -33.69 10.65
C ILE A 519 10.65 -34.31 10.48
N GLN A 520 9.74 -34.13 11.44
CA GLN A 520 8.36 -34.61 11.32
C GLN A 520 7.60 -33.97 10.15
N ALA A 521 7.76 -32.66 9.98
CA ALA A 521 7.18 -31.92 8.87
C ALA A 521 7.73 -32.42 7.53
N PHE A 522 9.05 -32.63 7.43
CA PHE A 522 9.71 -33.17 6.25
C PHE A 522 9.17 -34.55 5.87
N LYS A 523 9.05 -35.47 6.83
CA LYS A 523 8.51 -36.83 6.61
C LYS A 523 7.06 -36.82 6.14
N THR A 524 6.27 -35.86 6.63
CA THR A 524 4.87 -35.68 6.23
C THR A 524 4.78 -35.20 4.77
N THR A 525 5.69 -34.34 4.34
CA THR A 525 5.75 -33.81 2.96
C THR A 525 6.32 -34.83 1.98
N TYR A 526 7.34 -35.60 2.38
CA TYR A 526 8.05 -36.55 1.52
C TYR A 526 7.98 -37.97 2.09
N PRO A 527 6.85 -38.69 1.92
CA PRO A 527 6.72 -40.07 2.41
C PRO A 527 7.61 -41.07 1.66
N ASP A 528 8.02 -40.75 0.42
CA ASP A 528 8.93 -41.57 -0.39
C ASP A 528 10.40 -41.17 -0.15
N GLN A 529 11.16 -42.12 0.41
CA GLN A 529 12.57 -41.96 0.77
C GLN A 529 13.53 -41.91 -0.44
N ALA A 530 13.07 -42.32 -1.62
CA ALA A 530 13.86 -42.27 -2.85
C ALA A 530 13.80 -40.92 -3.58
N THR A 531 12.95 -39.98 -3.11
CA THR A 531 12.78 -38.66 -3.74
C THR A 531 14.08 -37.85 -3.69
N LYS A 532 14.47 -37.23 -4.81
CA LYS A 532 15.62 -36.32 -4.89
C LYS A 532 15.28 -34.96 -4.27
N ILE A 533 15.91 -34.62 -3.14
CA ILE A 533 15.57 -33.41 -2.37
C ILE A 533 16.81 -32.60 -2.02
N VAL A 534 16.74 -31.29 -2.26
CA VAL A 534 17.75 -30.30 -1.83
C VAL A 534 17.24 -29.59 -0.58
N LEU A 535 18.06 -29.56 0.46
CA LEU A 535 17.79 -28.86 1.72
C LEU A 535 18.48 -27.49 1.69
N ALA A 536 17.68 -26.43 1.78
CA ALA A 536 18.17 -25.06 1.86
C ALA A 536 17.49 -24.32 3.02
N ALA A 537 18.13 -23.26 3.51
CA ALA A 537 17.56 -22.38 4.52
C ALA A 537 17.91 -20.92 4.21
N ASP A 538 17.13 -20.00 4.80
CA ASP A 538 17.56 -18.61 4.92
C ASP A 538 18.93 -18.52 5.64
N VAL A 539 19.70 -17.48 5.35
CA VAL A 539 21.07 -17.34 5.86
C VAL A 539 21.14 -17.32 7.39
N THR A 540 20.08 -16.91 8.09
CA THR A 540 20.04 -16.92 9.57
C THR A 540 19.83 -18.32 10.17
N TYR A 541 19.48 -19.32 9.34
CA TYR A 541 19.22 -20.70 9.77
C TYR A 541 20.15 -21.72 9.07
N CYS A 542 21.14 -21.27 8.30
CA CYS A 542 22.01 -22.16 7.52
C CYS A 542 22.81 -23.13 8.39
N ASP A 543 23.17 -22.72 9.60
CA ASP A 543 23.98 -23.52 10.53
C ASP A 543 23.27 -24.80 10.97
N HIS A 544 21.93 -24.86 10.86
CA HIS A 544 21.13 -26.03 11.20
C HIS A 544 21.05 -27.08 10.08
N ILE A 545 21.39 -26.72 8.83
CA ILE A 545 21.27 -27.62 7.67
C ILE A 545 22.09 -28.90 7.83
N PRO A 546 23.36 -28.89 8.27
CA PRO A 546 24.14 -30.12 8.47
C PRO A 546 23.51 -31.06 9.50
N ALA A 547 22.95 -30.52 10.59
CA ALA A 547 22.31 -31.31 11.64
C ALA A 547 21.00 -31.95 11.14
N VAL A 548 20.17 -31.18 10.40
CA VAL A 548 18.94 -31.69 9.77
C VAL A 548 19.27 -32.77 8.73
N TYR A 549 20.30 -32.57 7.91
CA TYR A 549 20.76 -33.55 6.92
C TYR A 549 21.18 -34.87 7.57
N ALA A 550 22.05 -34.82 8.59
CA ALA A 550 22.51 -36.02 9.29
C ALA A 550 21.33 -36.83 9.87
N ARG A 551 20.37 -36.14 10.50
CA ARG A 551 19.18 -36.78 11.08
C ARG A 551 18.26 -37.39 10.01
N LEU A 552 18.09 -36.75 8.85
CA LEU A 552 17.29 -37.31 7.75
C LEU A 552 17.94 -38.53 7.09
N VAL A 553 19.27 -38.56 7.00
CA VAL A 553 20.01 -39.74 6.51
C VAL A 553 19.84 -40.92 7.46
N GLU A 554 19.85 -40.70 8.78
CA GLU A 554 19.53 -41.74 9.78
C GLU A 554 18.11 -42.31 9.64
N GLU A 555 17.15 -41.49 9.19
CA GLU A 555 15.76 -41.89 8.95
C GLU A 555 15.55 -42.64 7.62
N GLY A 556 16.60 -42.81 6.81
CA GLY A 556 16.62 -43.68 5.62
C GLY A 556 16.49 -42.97 4.26
N TYR A 557 16.55 -41.64 4.20
CA TYR A 557 16.55 -40.91 2.94
C TYR A 557 17.91 -41.00 2.24
N THR A 558 17.93 -41.42 0.97
CA THR A 558 19.17 -41.72 0.23
C THR A 558 19.58 -40.64 -0.78
N ASN A 559 18.62 -39.88 -1.31
CA ASN A 559 18.85 -38.88 -2.37
C ASN A 559 18.69 -37.44 -1.83
N LEU A 560 19.43 -37.11 -0.77
CA LEU A 560 19.45 -35.78 -0.15
C LEU A 560 20.72 -35.02 -0.48
N TYR A 561 20.59 -33.70 -0.63
CA TYR A 561 21.74 -32.79 -0.72
C TYR A 561 21.58 -31.61 0.24
N ALA A 562 22.58 -31.38 1.08
CA ALA A 562 22.63 -30.25 2.01
C ALA A 562 23.38 -29.09 1.33
N THR A 563 22.73 -27.94 1.18
CA THR A 563 23.39 -26.78 0.56
C THR A 563 24.29 -26.05 1.53
N GLU A 564 25.45 -25.59 1.06
CA GLU A 564 26.35 -24.67 1.76
C GLU A 564 26.26 -23.27 1.13
N LEU A 565 26.63 -22.24 1.89
CA LEU A 565 26.65 -20.86 1.43
C LEU A 565 27.83 -20.60 0.51
N ILE A 566 27.56 -19.95 -0.63
CA ILE A 566 28.57 -19.41 -1.54
C ILE A 566 28.22 -17.96 -1.90
N HIS A 567 29.21 -17.16 -2.28
CA HIS A 567 29.03 -15.76 -2.70
C HIS A 567 28.88 -15.66 -4.22
N CYS A 568 27.90 -16.38 -4.76
CA CYS A 568 27.65 -16.45 -6.20
C CYS A 568 26.14 -16.39 -6.47
N PRO A 569 25.57 -15.21 -6.70
CA PRO A 569 24.13 -15.07 -6.98
C PRO A 569 23.67 -15.77 -8.26
N SER A 570 24.57 -15.93 -9.24
CA SER A 570 24.29 -16.54 -10.54
C SER A 570 24.32 -18.07 -10.55
N SER A 571 24.62 -18.72 -9.42
CA SER A 571 24.57 -20.18 -9.30
C SER A 571 23.16 -20.74 -9.56
N ALA A 572 23.07 -22.05 -9.85
CA ALA A 572 21.81 -22.70 -10.21
C ALA A 572 20.75 -22.54 -9.10
N ILE A 573 21.16 -22.67 -7.84
CA ILE A 573 20.44 -22.14 -6.67
C ILE A 573 21.23 -20.92 -6.16
N PRO A 574 20.68 -19.69 -6.20
CA PRO A 574 21.41 -18.48 -5.85
C PRO A 574 22.13 -18.56 -4.49
N ASN A 575 23.43 -18.26 -4.47
CA ASN A 575 24.29 -18.28 -3.28
C ASN A 575 24.33 -19.61 -2.52
N ARG A 576 24.08 -20.73 -3.20
CA ARG A 576 24.10 -22.07 -2.63
C ARG A 576 24.88 -23.05 -3.50
N THR A 577 25.51 -24.03 -2.85
CA THR A 577 26.06 -25.20 -3.55
C THR A 577 24.95 -26.07 -4.13
N VAL A 578 25.31 -26.90 -5.10
CA VAL A 578 24.38 -27.81 -5.80
C VAL A 578 25.02 -29.20 -5.94
N PRO A 579 24.22 -30.27 -6.09
CA PRO A 579 24.74 -31.61 -6.36
C PRO A 579 25.69 -31.63 -7.57
N ASP A 580 26.68 -32.52 -7.57
CA ASP A 580 27.67 -32.62 -8.66
C ASP A 580 27.00 -32.89 -10.03
N SER A 581 25.91 -33.66 -10.05
CA SER A 581 25.11 -33.90 -11.25
C SER A 581 24.50 -32.61 -11.84
N VAL A 582 24.10 -31.68 -10.98
CA VAL A 582 23.59 -30.36 -11.38
C VAL A 582 24.71 -29.43 -11.79
N ARG A 583 25.89 -29.56 -11.17
CA ARG A 583 27.08 -28.78 -11.54
C ARG A 583 27.56 -29.11 -12.96
N GLU A 584 27.49 -30.38 -13.35
CA GLU A 584 27.83 -30.84 -14.70
C GLU A 584 26.71 -30.53 -15.72
N ASN A 585 25.45 -30.72 -15.32
CA ASN A 585 24.29 -30.39 -16.13
C ASN A 585 23.24 -29.58 -15.33
N PRO A 586 23.20 -28.25 -15.47
CA PRO A 586 22.28 -27.38 -14.74
C PRO A 586 20.80 -27.70 -14.96
N GLU A 587 20.42 -28.28 -16.10
CA GLU A 587 19.03 -28.66 -16.39
C GLU A 587 18.54 -29.81 -15.52
N SER A 588 19.45 -30.66 -15.01
CA SER A 588 19.09 -31.78 -14.14
C SER A 588 18.49 -31.34 -12.80
N LEU A 589 18.60 -30.05 -12.44
CA LEU A 589 17.96 -29.48 -11.25
C LEU A 589 16.43 -29.60 -11.30
N SER A 590 15.82 -29.70 -12.48
CA SER A 590 14.37 -29.89 -12.63
C SER A 590 13.88 -31.25 -12.12
N GLU A 591 14.78 -32.20 -11.86
CA GLU A 591 14.46 -33.50 -11.25
C GLU A 591 14.44 -33.44 -9.72
N TRP A 592 14.96 -32.36 -9.12
CA TRP A 592 15.07 -32.19 -7.67
C TRP A 592 13.92 -31.33 -7.12
N GLN A 593 13.49 -31.66 -5.90
CA GLN A 593 12.57 -30.83 -5.13
C GLN A 593 13.34 -30.04 -4.07
N LEU A 594 12.92 -28.81 -3.80
CA LEU A 594 13.54 -27.95 -2.79
C LEU A 594 12.71 -27.96 -1.52
N PHE A 595 13.36 -28.26 -0.39
CA PHE A 595 12.80 -28.02 0.94
C PHE A 595 13.53 -26.83 1.57
N HIS A 596 12.83 -25.71 1.72
CA HIS A 596 13.40 -24.46 2.22
C HIS A 596 12.95 -24.17 3.65
N ILE A 597 13.89 -23.99 4.57
CA ILE A 597 13.62 -23.61 5.97
C ILE A 597 13.59 -22.09 6.09
N SER A 598 12.53 -21.57 6.69
CA SER A 598 12.15 -20.15 6.70
C SER A 598 11.60 -19.66 5.35
N ASP A 599 10.93 -18.51 5.36
CA ASP A 599 10.26 -17.94 4.18
C ASP A 599 11.31 -17.31 3.23
N PRO A 600 11.51 -17.87 2.02
CA PRO A 600 12.47 -17.32 1.08
C PRO A 600 11.98 -16.01 0.44
N PRO A 601 12.89 -15.12 0.02
CA PRO A 601 12.52 -13.92 -0.72
C PRO A 601 11.87 -14.26 -2.06
N THR A 602 10.93 -13.42 -2.51
CA THR A 602 10.17 -13.67 -3.75
C THR A 602 11.06 -13.79 -4.99
N ALA A 603 12.17 -13.04 -5.04
CA ALA A 603 13.16 -13.16 -6.10
C ALA A 603 13.72 -14.58 -6.22
N LEU A 604 14.04 -15.23 -5.08
CA LEU A 604 14.52 -16.61 -5.06
C LEU A 604 13.44 -17.57 -5.57
N LEU A 605 12.19 -17.40 -5.14
CA LEU A 605 11.06 -18.23 -5.60
C LEU A 605 10.84 -18.13 -7.11
N LEU A 606 10.87 -16.91 -7.68
CA LEU A 606 10.72 -16.71 -9.12
C LEU A 606 11.89 -17.32 -9.91
N THR A 607 13.13 -17.19 -9.41
CA THR A 607 14.30 -17.77 -10.07
C THR A 607 14.27 -19.29 -10.06
N LEU A 608 13.79 -19.91 -8.99
CA LEU A 608 13.73 -21.36 -8.86
C LEU A 608 12.49 -21.98 -9.51
N ALA A 609 11.45 -21.18 -9.79
CA ALA A 609 10.17 -21.64 -10.35
C ALA A 609 10.29 -22.52 -11.59
N SER A 610 11.25 -22.24 -12.48
CA SER A 610 11.51 -23.01 -13.71
C SER A 610 12.70 -23.97 -13.59
N ARG A 611 13.41 -23.96 -12.46
CA ARG A 611 14.66 -24.70 -12.27
C ARG A 611 14.49 -25.95 -11.42
N VAL A 612 13.49 -26.02 -10.55
CA VAL A 612 13.22 -27.18 -9.66
C VAL A 612 11.83 -27.77 -9.92
N ALA A 613 11.63 -29.05 -9.57
CA ALA A 613 10.34 -29.73 -9.74
C ALA A 613 9.23 -29.14 -8.84
N ALA A 614 9.56 -28.86 -7.58
CA ALA A 614 8.65 -28.32 -6.59
C ALA A 614 9.43 -27.62 -5.47
N ILE A 615 8.79 -26.66 -4.80
CA ILE A 615 9.34 -25.94 -3.65
C ILE A 615 8.37 -26.09 -2.48
N HIS A 616 8.87 -26.61 -1.37
CA HIS A 616 8.14 -26.71 -0.10
C HIS A 616 8.83 -25.84 0.95
N ILE A 617 8.07 -24.94 1.57
CA ILE A 617 8.58 -23.96 2.54
C ILE A 617 8.15 -24.38 3.94
N TYR A 618 9.12 -24.50 4.86
CA TYR A 618 8.88 -24.67 6.28
C TYR A 618 8.89 -23.31 6.99
N PRO A 619 7.73 -22.79 7.43
CA PRO A 619 7.66 -21.47 8.06
C PRO A 619 8.28 -21.49 9.47
N THR A 620 8.96 -20.40 9.83
CA THR A 620 9.67 -20.25 11.12
C THR A 620 9.17 -19.07 11.96
N ALA A 621 8.27 -18.24 11.40
CA ALA A 621 7.76 -17.01 12.05
C ALA A 621 6.70 -17.25 13.15
N ASP A 622 6.15 -18.46 13.25
CA ASP A 622 5.13 -18.85 14.24
C ASP A 622 5.51 -20.18 14.93
N ALA A 623 6.16 -20.13 16.11
CA ALA A 623 6.29 -21.30 16.99
C ALA A 623 5.72 -20.91 18.37
N PRO A 624 4.73 -21.65 18.90
CA PRO A 624 4.86 -23.09 19.13
C PRO A 624 3.58 -23.87 18.78
N SER A 625 3.62 -24.64 17.70
CA SER A 625 2.73 -25.80 17.56
C SER A 625 3.53 -26.95 16.99
N ASP A 626 3.43 -28.13 17.60
CA ASP A 626 4.15 -29.35 17.18
C ASP A 626 3.71 -29.87 15.79
N ASN A 627 2.90 -29.13 15.03
CA ASN A 627 2.30 -29.54 13.76
C ASN A 627 2.37 -28.44 12.69
N VAL A 628 3.58 -27.92 12.41
CA VAL A 628 3.81 -27.02 11.28
C VAL A 628 3.83 -27.82 9.97
N LYS A 629 2.90 -27.53 9.04
CA LYS A 629 2.86 -28.18 7.73
C LYS A 629 3.62 -27.35 6.69
N PRO A 630 4.58 -27.94 5.96
CA PRO A 630 5.27 -27.25 4.88
C PRO A 630 4.30 -26.85 3.75
N LEU A 631 4.43 -25.63 3.25
CA LEU A 631 3.55 -25.05 2.24
C LEU A 631 4.17 -25.20 0.84
N PRO A 632 3.43 -25.71 -0.17
CA PRO A 632 3.90 -25.70 -1.54
C PRO A 632 3.91 -24.25 -2.08
N ALA A 633 5.02 -23.82 -2.67
CA ALA A 633 5.11 -22.49 -3.27
C ALA A 633 4.53 -22.51 -4.70
N SER A 634 3.67 -21.53 -5.02
CA SER A 634 3.15 -21.34 -6.39
C SER A 634 3.52 -19.95 -6.91
N THR A 635 4.27 -19.93 -8.03
CA THR A 635 4.82 -18.70 -8.64
C THR A 635 4.16 -18.36 -9.98
N SER A 636 3.29 -19.23 -10.51
CA SER A 636 2.68 -19.09 -11.83
C SER A 636 1.92 -17.78 -12.01
N ALA A 637 1.14 -17.38 -11.00
CA ALA A 637 0.40 -16.12 -11.02
C ALA A 637 1.33 -14.89 -10.98
N ALA A 638 2.45 -14.97 -10.25
CA ALA A 638 3.43 -13.89 -10.17
C ALA A 638 4.18 -13.73 -11.51
N LEU A 639 4.67 -14.83 -12.07
CA LEU A 639 5.30 -14.87 -13.40
C LEU A 639 4.35 -14.37 -14.50
N GLY A 640 3.08 -14.78 -14.48
CA GLY A 640 2.07 -14.28 -15.43
C GLY A 640 1.83 -12.77 -15.34
N ARG A 641 1.85 -12.19 -14.13
CA ARG A 641 1.78 -10.73 -13.95
C ARG A 641 3.03 -10.04 -14.50
N ARG A 642 4.23 -10.57 -14.24
CA ARG A 642 5.48 -10.01 -14.79
C ARG A 642 5.44 -10.03 -16.31
N TYR A 643 5.05 -11.14 -16.93
CA TYR A 643 4.95 -11.24 -18.40
C TYR A 643 3.97 -10.21 -19.01
N ALA A 644 2.83 -9.99 -18.35
CA ALA A 644 1.88 -8.95 -18.76
C ALA A 644 2.50 -7.53 -18.67
N ILE A 645 3.38 -7.27 -17.70
CA ILE A 645 4.13 -6.01 -17.60
C ILE A 645 5.11 -5.87 -18.78
N LEU A 646 5.89 -6.92 -19.10
CA LEU A 646 6.87 -6.86 -20.20
C LEU A 646 6.22 -6.56 -21.54
N THR A 647 5.07 -7.17 -21.80
CA THR A 647 4.28 -6.94 -23.01
C THR A 647 3.78 -5.50 -23.13
N ARG A 648 3.53 -4.81 -22.01
CA ARG A 648 3.16 -3.38 -22.01
C ARG A 648 4.37 -2.47 -22.18
N LEU A 649 5.55 -2.91 -21.77
CA LEU A 649 6.79 -2.13 -21.84
C LEU A 649 7.46 -2.18 -23.21
N SER A 650 7.14 -3.17 -24.04
CA SER A 650 7.70 -3.27 -25.39
C SER A 650 7.39 -2.06 -26.28
N THR A 651 6.29 -1.35 -26.03
CA THR A 651 5.88 -0.15 -26.79
C THR A 651 6.35 1.17 -26.17
N VAL A 652 7.00 1.13 -25.01
CA VAL A 652 7.45 2.35 -24.30
C VAL A 652 8.63 3.00 -25.04
N PRO A 653 8.61 4.33 -25.27
CA PRO A 653 9.69 5.05 -25.97
C PRO A 653 10.85 5.50 -25.06
N ILE A 654 10.62 5.63 -23.75
CA ILE A 654 11.60 6.17 -22.79
C ILE A 654 11.64 5.31 -21.53
N PHE A 655 12.83 4.84 -21.17
CA PHE A 655 13.10 4.08 -19.95
C PHE A 655 13.91 4.89 -18.93
N GLY A 656 13.70 4.63 -17.65
CA GLY A 656 14.53 5.15 -16.56
C GLY A 656 15.37 4.04 -15.95
N ILE A 657 16.66 4.28 -15.76
CA ILE A 657 17.59 3.35 -15.13
C ILE A 657 17.80 3.82 -13.69
N LEU A 658 17.38 3.00 -12.73
CA LEU A 658 17.48 3.26 -11.29
C LEU A 658 18.64 2.45 -10.72
N ILE A 659 19.64 3.13 -10.19
CA ILE A 659 20.75 2.50 -9.47
C ILE A 659 20.38 2.51 -7.99
N ASN A 660 19.99 1.34 -7.47
CA ASN A 660 19.53 1.11 -6.10
C ASN A 660 20.64 0.62 -5.16
N THR A 661 21.86 0.42 -5.63
CA THR A 661 23.02 0.17 -4.76
C THR A 661 24.30 0.42 -5.55
N LEU A 662 25.31 0.97 -4.87
CA LEU A 662 26.64 1.21 -5.44
C LEU A 662 27.65 0.15 -4.99
N SER A 663 27.26 -0.73 -4.08
CA SER A 663 28.13 -1.74 -3.46
C SER A 663 28.15 -3.07 -4.21
N VAL A 664 27.29 -3.27 -5.21
CA VAL A 664 27.28 -4.53 -5.97
C VAL A 664 28.31 -4.47 -7.09
N LYS A 665 29.15 -5.51 -7.18
CA LYS A 665 30.16 -5.64 -8.23
C LYS A 665 29.55 -5.51 -9.64
N ASN A 666 30.31 -4.90 -10.55
CA ASN A 666 29.95 -4.72 -11.97
C ASN A 666 28.68 -3.87 -12.25
N TYR A 667 28.14 -3.13 -11.28
CA TYR A 667 26.96 -2.29 -11.51
C TYR A 667 27.16 -1.28 -12.66
N LEU A 668 28.36 -0.73 -12.84
CA LEU A 668 28.67 0.18 -13.97
C LEU A 668 28.60 -0.51 -15.33
N HIS A 669 29.07 -1.76 -15.42
CA HIS A 669 29.04 -2.53 -16.66
C HIS A 669 27.61 -2.85 -17.09
N ILE A 670 26.75 -3.27 -16.15
CA ILE A 670 25.34 -3.51 -16.46
C ILE A 670 24.58 -2.22 -16.78
N VAL A 671 24.93 -1.09 -16.15
CA VAL A 671 24.37 0.21 -16.51
C VAL A 671 24.67 0.55 -17.97
N GLU A 672 25.91 0.34 -18.42
CA GLU A 672 26.30 0.61 -19.81
C GLU A 672 25.64 -0.36 -20.79
N HIS A 673 25.59 -1.65 -20.44
CA HIS A 673 24.88 -2.68 -21.21
C HIS A 673 23.40 -2.35 -21.40
N VAL A 674 22.71 -2.00 -20.31
CA VAL A 674 21.29 -1.62 -20.33
C VAL A 674 21.07 -0.37 -21.19
N LYS A 675 21.94 0.65 -21.08
CA LYS A 675 21.87 1.83 -21.94
C LYS A 675 22.01 1.46 -23.41
N GLN A 676 23.00 0.64 -23.74
CA GLN A 676 23.26 0.22 -25.12
C GLN A 676 22.06 -0.54 -25.68
N LYS A 677 21.52 -1.53 -24.95
CA LYS A 677 20.33 -2.29 -25.39
C LYS A 677 19.11 -1.39 -25.63
N ILE A 678 18.87 -0.40 -24.76
CA ILE A 678 17.77 0.56 -24.95
C ILE A 678 18.02 1.43 -26.20
N ALA A 679 19.27 1.86 -26.44
CA ALA A 679 19.65 2.66 -27.60
C ALA A 679 19.54 1.87 -28.92
N ASP A 680 19.98 0.60 -28.93
CA ASP A 680 19.88 -0.31 -30.09
C ASP A 680 18.42 -0.55 -30.50
N ALA A 681 17.51 -0.60 -29.52
CA ALA A 681 16.08 -0.68 -29.75
C ALA A 681 15.45 0.66 -30.23
N GLY A 682 16.24 1.70 -30.47
CA GLY A 682 15.79 3.02 -30.90
C GLY A 682 15.08 3.84 -29.81
N LYS A 683 15.28 3.50 -28.53
CA LYS A 683 14.59 4.11 -27.38
C LYS A 683 15.53 4.99 -26.57
N LYS A 684 14.98 5.87 -25.73
CA LYS A 684 15.77 6.77 -24.87
C LYS A 684 15.87 6.23 -23.44
N SER A 685 17.00 6.48 -22.78
CA SER A 685 17.20 6.15 -21.36
C SER A 685 17.70 7.34 -20.55
N TYR A 686 17.28 7.43 -19.28
CA TYR A 686 17.80 8.39 -18.29
C TYR A 686 18.27 7.64 -17.04
N MET A 687 19.39 8.05 -16.45
CA MET A 687 19.95 7.41 -15.27
C MET A 687 19.64 8.21 -14.00
N PHE A 688 19.30 7.50 -12.92
CA PHE A 688 19.05 8.06 -11.60
C PHE A 688 19.73 7.20 -10.55
N VAL A 689 20.50 7.84 -9.67
CA VAL A 689 21.03 7.20 -8.46
C VAL A 689 20.03 7.46 -7.33
N VAL A 690 19.47 6.40 -6.78
CA VAL A 690 18.46 6.48 -5.72
C VAL A 690 18.83 5.45 -4.66
N GLY A 691 18.76 5.83 -3.38
CA GLY A 691 18.73 4.86 -2.28
C GLY A 691 17.47 3.99 -2.36
N LYS A 692 16.87 3.68 -1.20
CA LYS A 692 15.61 2.94 -1.10
C LYS A 692 14.58 3.50 -2.07
N LEU A 693 14.14 2.64 -2.99
CA LEU A 693 13.17 2.98 -4.01
C LEU A 693 11.89 3.46 -3.34
N ASN A 694 11.51 4.69 -3.67
CA ASN A 694 10.30 5.31 -3.15
C ASN A 694 9.43 5.73 -4.33
N ALA A 695 8.20 5.21 -4.36
CA ALA A 695 7.22 5.50 -5.40
C ALA A 695 7.04 7.01 -5.65
N ALA A 696 7.06 7.83 -4.60
CA ALA A 696 6.97 9.29 -4.71
C ALA A 696 8.18 9.92 -5.42
N LYS A 697 9.39 9.42 -5.17
CA LYS A 697 10.61 9.91 -5.84
C LYS A 697 10.58 9.61 -7.33
N VAL A 698 10.20 8.38 -7.67
CA VAL A 698 10.16 7.86 -9.03
C VAL A 698 9.00 8.44 -9.84
N ALA A 699 7.86 8.73 -9.21
CA ALA A 699 6.70 9.37 -9.85
C ALA A 699 6.96 10.80 -10.34
N ASN A 700 8.07 11.44 -9.92
CA ASN A 700 8.43 12.78 -10.39
C ASN A 700 8.84 12.85 -11.87
N PHE A 701 9.09 11.71 -12.53
CA PHE A 701 9.55 11.64 -13.91
C PHE A 701 8.47 11.03 -14.80
N SER A 702 7.52 11.85 -15.24
CA SER A 702 6.33 11.42 -16.00
C SER A 702 6.66 10.94 -17.41
N GLU A 703 7.77 11.41 -17.98
CA GLU A 703 8.25 11.08 -19.32
C GLU A 703 8.74 9.64 -19.44
N ILE A 704 9.11 9.02 -18.31
CA ILE A 704 9.59 7.64 -18.27
C ILE A 704 8.38 6.71 -18.28
N GLY A 705 8.35 5.78 -19.23
CA GLY A 705 7.26 4.80 -19.38
C GLY A 705 7.50 3.48 -18.64
N GLY A 706 8.75 3.16 -18.28
CA GLY A 706 9.14 1.98 -17.53
C GLY A 706 10.49 2.17 -16.84
N TRP A 707 10.67 1.54 -15.68
CA TRP A 707 11.88 1.65 -14.88
C TRP A 707 12.65 0.34 -14.86
N VAL A 708 13.97 0.43 -14.96
CA VAL A 708 14.90 -0.69 -14.87
C VAL A 708 15.72 -0.50 -13.60
N VAL A 709 15.57 -1.40 -12.63
CA VAL A 709 16.32 -1.32 -11.36
C VAL A 709 17.57 -2.18 -11.44
N ILE A 710 18.71 -1.54 -11.16
CA ILE A 710 20.01 -2.17 -10.98
C ILE A 710 20.28 -2.15 -9.48
N GLY A 711 20.18 -3.32 -8.86
CA GLY A 711 20.23 -3.53 -7.42
C GLY A 711 20.83 -4.90 -7.09
N CYS A 712 20.92 -5.25 -5.81
CA CYS A 712 21.21 -6.63 -5.43
C CYS A 712 20.10 -7.56 -5.96
N TRP A 713 20.42 -8.83 -6.21
CA TRP A 713 19.48 -9.79 -6.81
C TRP A 713 18.21 -9.99 -5.96
N GLU A 714 18.28 -9.79 -4.65
CA GLU A 714 17.11 -9.94 -3.77
C GLU A 714 16.18 -8.72 -3.82
N SER A 715 16.74 -7.50 -3.80
CA SER A 715 15.97 -6.24 -3.77
C SER A 715 15.72 -5.62 -5.15
N SER A 716 16.25 -6.21 -6.23
CA SER A 716 16.00 -5.77 -7.61
C SER A 716 14.57 -6.07 -8.07
N LEU A 717 13.92 -7.09 -7.50
CA LEU A 717 12.53 -7.41 -7.77
C LEU A 717 11.60 -6.47 -7.00
N VAL A 718 11.06 -5.48 -7.71
CA VAL A 718 10.04 -4.58 -7.19
C VAL A 718 8.68 -4.91 -7.83
N ASP A 719 7.82 -5.56 -7.05
CA ASP A 719 6.44 -5.91 -7.45
C ASP A 719 5.44 -5.23 -6.51
N SER A 720 5.42 -3.90 -6.53
CA SER A 720 4.43 -3.08 -5.80
C SER A 720 3.54 -2.29 -6.76
N LYS A 721 2.25 -2.19 -6.43
CA LYS A 721 1.26 -1.36 -7.13
C LYS A 721 1.45 0.13 -6.88
N ASP A 722 2.30 0.50 -5.92
CA ASP A 722 2.56 1.90 -5.57
C ASP A 722 3.39 2.60 -6.65
N PHE A 723 4.16 1.85 -7.42
CA PHE A 723 4.98 2.39 -8.50
C PHE A 723 4.11 2.72 -9.72
N TRP A 724 4.10 4.01 -10.03
CA TRP A 724 3.43 4.63 -11.15
C TRP A 724 3.61 3.94 -12.51
N LYS A 725 4.88 3.69 -12.83
CA LYS A 725 5.32 2.92 -13.97
C LYS A 725 5.91 1.63 -13.42
N PRO A 726 5.76 0.51 -14.14
CA PRO A 726 6.33 -0.74 -13.71
C PRO A 726 7.85 -0.64 -13.58
N VAL A 727 8.37 -1.39 -12.61
CA VAL A 727 9.78 -1.52 -12.32
C VAL A 727 10.19 -2.95 -12.67
N ILE A 728 11.17 -3.08 -13.55
CA ILE A 728 11.66 -4.35 -14.10
C ILE A 728 13.15 -4.53 -13.85
N THR A 729 13.61 -5.78 -13.90
CA THR A 729 15.03 -6.13 -13.81
C THR A 729 15.72 -5.96 -15.17
N PRO A 730 17.07 -5.94 -15.23
CA PRO A 730 17.79 -5.93 -16.51
C PRO A 730 17.44 -7.13 -17.41
N PHE A 731 17.22 -8.31 -16.83
CA PHE A 731 16.79 -9.52 -17.56
C PHE A 731 15.45 -9.32 -18.25
N GLU A 732 14.49 -8.76 -17.51
CA GLU A 732 13.15 -8.48 -18.01
C GLU A 732 13.15 -7.40 -19.10
N LEU A 733 14.07 -6.45 -19.02
CA LEU A 733 14.25 -5.42 -20.06
C LEU A 733 14.66 -6.06 -21.38
N GLU A 734 15.67 -6.94 -21.39
CA GLU A 734 16.10 -7.61 -22.62
C GLU A 734 14.94 -8.37 -23.27
N LEU A 735 14.12 -9.05 -22.47
CA LEU A 735 12.94 -9.75 -22.98
C LEU A 735 11.87 -8.79 -23.51
N ALA A 736 11.68 -7.64 -22.87
CA ALA A 736 10.75 -6.60 -23.32
C ALA A 736 11.21 -5.89 -24.60
N LEU A 737 12.53 -5.86 -24.87
CA LEU A 737 13.11 -5.27 -26.08
C LEU A 737 13.14 -6.22 -27.28
N LYS A 738 13.07 -7.55 -27.07
CA LYS A 738 12.91 -8.53 -28.17
C LYS A 738 11.64 -8.29 -28.97
N GLY A 739 11.70 -8.50 -30.29
CA GLY A 739 10.55 -8.43 -31.18
C GLY A 739 9.49 -9.49 -30.86
N ASP A 740 8.23 -9.24 -31.24
CA ASP A 740 7.11 -10.13 -30.92
C ASP A 740 7.25 -11.55 -31.50
N HIS A 741 8.00 -11.71 -32.59
CA HIS A 741 8.26 -13.01 -33.23
C HIS A 741 9.40 -13.80 -32.55
N GLU A 742 10.27 -13.11 -31.81
CA GLU A 742 11.43 -13.70 -31.11
C GLU A 742 11.19 -13.90 -29.62
N ARG A 743 10.22 -13.17 -29.04
CA ARG A 743 9.89 -13.23 -27.62
C ARG A 743 9.17 -14.54 -27.29
N VAL A 744 9.93 -15.54 -26.85
CA VAL A 744 9.40 -16.81 -26.32
C VAL A 744 9.44 -16.79 -24.79
N TRP A 745 8.28 -17.02 -24.15
CA TRP A 745 8.19 -17.16 -22.70
C TRP A 745 8.47 -18.61 -22.29
N THR A 746 9.65 -18.87 -21.75
CA THR A 746 10.06 -20.20 -21.30
C THR A 746 9.71 -20.48 -19.83
N GLY A 747 9.14 -19.50 -19.12
CA GLY A 747 8.93 -19.56 -17.67
C GLY A 747 10.18 -19.26 -16.84
N ALA A 748 11.35 -19.15 -17.47
CA ALA A 748 12.59 -18.78 -16.80
C ALA A 748 12.61 -17.31 -16.40
N TRP A 749 13.03 -17.04 -15.16
CA TRP A 749 13.17 -15.70 -14.63
C TRP A 749 14.49 -15.56 -13.86
N GLN A 750 15.18 -14.42 -14.03
CA GLN A 750 16.47 -14.15 -13.39
C GLN A 750 16.46 -12.78 -12.72
N SER A 751 16.92 -12.76 -11.47
CA SER A 751 17.05 -11.58 -10.62
C SER A 751 18.43 -10.93 -10.72
N ASP A 752 19.46 -11.77 -10.77
CA ASP A 752 20.85 -11.37 -10.91
C ASP A 752 21.16 -10.95 -12.35
N PHE A 753 22.02 -9.94 -12.49
CA PHE A 753 22.41 -9.40 -13.79
C PHE A 753 23.79 -9.84 -14.25
N GLN A 754 24.58 -10.52 -13.42
CA GLN A 754 25.91 -10.99 -13.82
C GLN A 754 25.80 -12.02 -14.94
N SER A 755 24.81 -12.91 -14.88
CA SER A 755 24.51 -13.87 -15.95
C SER A 755 24.14 -13.24 -17.29
N ILE A 756 23.69 -11.98 -17.31
CA ILE A 756 23.41 -11.22 -18.53
C ILE A 756 24.71 -10.72 -19.13
N LEU A 757 25.62 -10.22 -18.28
CA LEU A 757 26.95 -9.76 -18.72
C LEU A 757 27.83 -10.90 -19.22
N ASP A 758 27.64 -12.10 -18.69
CA ASP A 758 28.42 -13.29 -19.04
C ASP A 758 27.94 -13.99 -20.33
N GLN A 759 26.80 -13.57 -20.92
CA GLN A 759 26.33 -14.10 -22.20
C GLN A 759 27.22 -13.60 -23.35
N PRO A 760 27.70 -14.49 -24.24
CA PRO A 760 28.49 -14.06 -25.39
C PRO A 760 27.65 -13.14 -26.29
N ALA A 761 28.22 -11.99 -26.66
CA ALA A 761 27.61 -11.10 -27.64
C ALA A 761 27.49 -11.87 -28.96
N GLU A 762 26.27 -12.25 -29.36
CA GLU A 762 26.03 -12.82 -30.68
C GLU A 762 26.45 -11.78 -31.73
N GLU A 763 27.46 -12.14 -32.52
CA GLU A 763 27.94 -11.37 -33.66
C GLU A 763 26.77 -11.12 -34.60
N ALA A 764 26.41 -9.84 -34.79
CA ALA A 764 25.47 -9.43 -35.81
C ALA A 764 26.00 -9.88 -37.17
N GLN A 765 25.45 -10.96 -37.71
CA GLN A 765 25.72 -11.41 -39.07
C GLN A 765 25.25 -10.32 -40.04
N SER A 766 26.21 -9.67 -40.67
CA SER A 766 26.05 -8.86 -41.86
C SER A 766 25.40 -9.72 -42.95
N ALA A 767 24.12 -9.48 -43.23
CA ALA A 767 23.48 -9.96 -44.45
C ALA A 767 23.88 -9.02 -45.60
N ASP A 768 24.42 -9.64 -46.64
CA ASP A 768 25.09 -9.03 -47.78
C ASP A 768 24.26 -7.97 -48.53
N ASP A 769 24.99 -6.93 -48.90
CA ASP A 769 24.71 -5.90 -49.89
C ASP A 769 24.98 -6.47 -51.29
N GLU A 770 23.95 -6.55 -52.14
CA GLU A 770 24.12 -6.43 -53.60
C GLU A 770 22.89 -5.78 -54.24
N GLY A 771 23.02 -4.51 -54.64
CA GLY A 771 22.19 -3.92 -55.69
C GLY A 771 21.96 -2.41 -55.61
N SER A 772 22.98 -1.57 -55.81
CA SER A 772 22.79 -0.17 -56.22
C SER A 772 22.60 -0.05 -57.73
N PRO A 773 21.69 0.80 -58.24
CA PRO A 773 22.17 2.11 -58.68
C PRO A 773 21.20 3.30 -58.51
N ASN A 774 21.77 4.44 -58.11
CA ASN A 774 21.39 5.83 -58.38
C ASN A 774 19.98 6.15 -58.90
N GLY A 775 19.24 6.93 -58.11
CA GLY A 775 18.14 7.78 -58.54
C GLY A 775 17.57 8.53 -57.35
N ASP A 776 17.58 9.86 -57.41
CA ASP A 776 16.71 10.69 -56.56
C ASP A 776 15.29 10.11 -56.59
N ASP A 777 14.73 9.77 -55.42
CA ASP A 777 13.30 9.90 -55.13
C ASP A 777 13.02 9.49 -53.68
N ASP A 778 12.61 10.49 -52.90
CA ASP A 778 11.49 10.43 -51.98
C ASP A 778 11.34 9.18 -51.09
N MET A 779 11.99 9.19 -49.92
CA MET A 779 11.51 8.46 -48.75
C MET A 779 11.11 9.46 -47.67
N SER A 780 10.14 10.30 -48.02
CA SER A 780 9.14 10.71 -47.04
C SER A 780 8.43 9.46 -46.54
N GLU A 781 8.92 8.87 -45.44
CA GLU A 781 7.97 8.22 -44.55
C GLU A 781 7.03 9.32 -44.08
N PRO A 782 5.73 9.23 -44.35
CA PRO A 782 4.85 10.34 -44.05
C PRO A 782 4.89 10.58 -42.54
N GLU A 783 5.02 11.85 -42.16
CA GLU A 783 4.62 12.39 -40.84
C GLU A 783 3.13 12.07 -40.51
N SER A 784 2.45 11.32 -41.40
CA SER A 784 1.11 10.77 -41.37
C SER A 784 1.09 9.23 -41.51
N ALA A 785 2.06 8.50 -40.95
CA ALA A 785 1.81 7.09 -40.65
C ALA A 785 0.51 7.05 -39.82
N PRO A 786 -0.52 6.29 -40.27
CA PRO A 786 -1.80 6.31 -39.62
C PRO A 786 -1.62 5.93 -38.14
N PRO A 787 -2.38 6.57 -37.23
CA PRO A 787 -2.23 6.34 -35.82
C PRO A 787 -2.37 4.86 -35.49
N GLU A 788 -1.27 4.24 -35.08
CA GLU A 788 -1.27 2.83 -34.75
C GLU A 788 -1.88 2.66 -33.35
N PHE A 789 -2.98 1.93 -33.31
CA PHE A 789 -3.60 1.52 -32.07
C PHE A 789 -2.90 0.27 -31.60
N ASP A 790 -2.25 0.34 -30.44
CA ASP A 790 -1.70 -0.84 -29.80
C ASP A 790 -2.88 -1.72 -29.35
N LEU A 791 -3.13 -2.80 -30.08
CA LEU A 791 -4.22 -3.75 -29.82
C LEU A 791 -4.08 -4.44 -28.45
N ARG A 792 -2.90 -4.39 -27.80
CA ARG A 792 -2.66 -5.00 -26.49
C ARG A 792 -2.96 -4.03 -25.34
N THR A 793 -2.66 -2.75 -25.48
CA THR A 793 -2.91 -1.73 -24.45
C THR A 793 -4.18 -0.93 -24.69
N GLY A 794 -4.77 -1.02 -25.89
CA GLY A 794 -5.92 -0.24 -26.32
C GLY A 794 -5.61 1.26 -26.40
N ARG A 795 -4.33 1.64 -26.53
CA ARG A 795 -3.87 3.02 -26.48
C ARG A 795 -3.18 3.41 -27.79
N TYR A 796 -3.24 4.71 -28.03
CA TYR A 796 -2.61 5.37 -29.15
C TYR A 796 -1.08 5.39 -28.99
N VAL A 797 -0.33 4.83 -29.94
CA VAL A 797 1.13 4.93 -29.97
C VAL A 797 1.51 6.17 -30.76
N SER A 798 2.05 7.20 -30.09
CA SER A 798 2.49 8.42 -30.79
C SER A 798 3.93 8.28 -31.28
N HIS A 799 4.12 8.17 -32.59
CA HIS A 799 5.44 8.30 -33.23
C HIS A 799 5.84 9.76 -33.34
N THR A 800 5.94 10.50 -32.23
CA THR A 800 6.53 11.83 -32.26
C THR A 800 8.04 11.72 -32.08
N ARG A 801 8.79 11.78 -33.20
CA ARG A 801 10.20 12.16 -33.14
C ARG A 801 10.27 13.60 -32.62
N PRO A 802 11.03 13.91 -31.55
CA PRO A 802 11.38 15.29 -31.26
C PRO A 802 12.32 15.78 -32.38
N MET A 803 11.94 16.87 -33.04
CA MET A 803 12.76 17.57 -34.04
C MET A 803 14.19 17.83 -33.52
N ARG A 804 15.17 17.08 -34.03
CA ARG A 804 16.37 17.59 -34.71
C ARG A 804 17.35 16.44 -34.94
N ASN A 805 17.68 16.19 -36.21
CA ASN A 805 18.98 15.63 -36.54
C ASN A 805 20.05 16.63 -36.07
N PRO A 806 21.15 16.19 -35.43
CA PRO A 806 22.34 17.00 -35.38
C PRO A 806 22.77 17.26 -36.83
N ALA A 807 22.97 18.53 -37.18
CA ALA A 807 23.54 18.87 -38.49
C ALA A 807 24.86 18.10 -38.68
N PRO A 808 25.18 17.66 -39.91
CA PRO A 808 26.43 16.98 -40.16
C PRO A 808 27.59 17.90 -39.76
N ARG A 809 28.59 17.33 -39.08
CA ARG A 809 29.87 18.01 -38.82
C ARG A 809 30.46 18.43 -40.17
N VAL A 810 30.26 19.69 -40.53
CA VAL A 810 31.06 20.33 -41.57
C VAL A 810 32.44 20.55 -40.95
N SER A 811 33.41 19.81 -41.47
CA SER A 811 34.82 20.08 -41.27
C SER A 811 35.13 21.42 -41.94
N ALA A 812 35.45 22.43 -41.15
CA ALA A 812 36.06 23.66 -41.63
C ALA A 812 37.26 23.97 -40.74
N GLN A 813 38.44 23.73 -41.30
CA GLN A 813 39.71 24.30 -40.84
C GLN A 813 39.63 25.82 -40.94
N GLY A 814 40.21 26.54 -39.97
CA GLY A 814 40.54 27.96 -40.13
C GLY A 814 40.21 28.79 -38.90
N ASP A 815 41.26 29.42 -38.35
CA ASP A 815 41.26 30.41 -37.29
C ASP A 815 40.28 31.56 -37.58
N ASP A 816 39.18 31.66 -36.81
CA ASP A 816 38.43 32.92 -36.57
C ASP A 816 37.28 32.71 -35.57
N ALA A 817 37.57 32.09 -34.42
CA ALA A 817 36.59 31.81 -33.36
C ALA A 817 36.90 32.57 -32.05
N VAL A 818 37.07 33.89 -32.11
CA VAL A 818 37.15 34.76 -30.92
C VAL A 818 36.31 36.01 -31.13
N SER A 819 34.97 35.89 -31.12
CA SER A 819 34.08 37.06 -30.89
C SER A 819 32.58 36.77 -30.71
N ALA A 820 32.07 35.54 -30.90
CA ALA A 820 30.61 35.32 -30.97
C ALA A 820 29.98 34.48 -29.83
N ALA A 821 30.70 34.25 -28.72
CA ALA A 821 30.22 33.42 -27.61
C ALA A 821 29.83 34.21 -26.35
N SER A 822 29.32 35.45 -26.49
CA SER A 822 28.77 36.22 -25.36
C SER A 822 27.34 36.68 -25.65
N GLY A 823 26.38 35.82 -25.32
CA GLY A 823 24.96 36.14 -25.42
C GLY A 823 24.10 35.21 -24.57
N PRO A 824 23.18 35.70 -23.70
CA PRO A 824 22.38 34.87 -22.78
C PRO A 824 21.27 34.04 -23.47
N ALA A 825 21.35 33.82 -24.78
CA ALA A 825 20.28 33.22 -25.57
C ALA A 825 20.39 31.70 -25.71
N ALA A 826 21.59 31.11 -25.58
CA ALA A 826 21.79 29.66 -25.73
C ALA A 826 21.39 28.85 -24.47
N ALA A 827 21.44 29.46 -23.28
CA ALA A 827 21.04 28.82 -22.02
C ALA A 827 19.52 28.90 -21.74
N ARG A 828 18.74 29.59 -22.57
CA ARG A 828 17.29 29.80 -22.37
C ARG A 828 16.39 28.72 -22.99
N ALA A 829 16.94 27.65 -23.55
CA ALA A 829 16.19 26.69 -24.36
C ALA A 829 15.96 25.30 -23.73
N LEU A 830 16.45 25.03 -22.51
CA LEU A 830 16.15 23.79 -21.79
C LEU A 830 15.04 24.02 -20.76
N ALA A 831 14.00 23.18 -20.84
CA ALA A 831 12.76 23.19 -20.05
C ALA A 831 11.69 24.21 -20.45
N ARG A 832 11.26 24.19 -21.73
CA ARG A 832 9.87 24.55 -22.05
C ARG A 832 9.02 23.27 -22.03
N ARG A 833 8.32 23.06 -20.92
CA ARG A 833 7.40 21.94 -20.70
C ARG A 833 6.33 21.91 -21.79
N ALA A 834 6.00 20.72 -22.30
CA ALA A 834 4.77 20.54 -23.06
C ALA A 834 3.59 20.82 -22.11
N LYS A 835 2.78 21.84 -22.43
CA LYS A 835 1.55 22.13 -21.69
C LYS A 835 0.56 20.99 -21.95
N GLY A 836 0.19 20.24 -20.90
CA GLY A 836 -1.02 19.40 -20.91
C GLY A 836 -0.83 17.91 -20.64
N GLU A 837 0.40 17.43 -20.42
CA GLU A 837 0.59 16.02 -20.05
C GLU A 837 0.20 15.83 -18.59
N LEU A 838 -0.80 14.97 -18.29
CA LEU A 838 -1.27 14.71 -16.92
C LEU A 838 -0.57 13.50 -16.35
N ALA A 839 -0.29 13.55 -15.06
CA ALA A 839 0.35 12.44 -14.42
C ALA A 839 -0.72 11.31 -14.21
N MET A 840 -0.57 10.11 -14.83
CA MET A 840 -1.33 8.85 -14.62
C MET A 840 -0.61 7.63 -13.94
N ILE A 841 -1.07 7.08 -12.79
CA ILE A 841 -0.66 5.74 -12.24
C ILE A 841 -1.56 4.66 -12.84
N GLY A 842 -1.00 3.57 -13.39
CA GLY A 842 -1.81 2.42 -13.82
C GLY A 842 -2.87 2.72 -14.89
N GLY A 843 -2.81 3.90 -15.54
CA GLY A 843 -3.82 4.36 -16.49
C GLY A 843 -4.87 5.34 -15.97
N ALA A 844 -4.79 5.77 -14.72
CA ALA A 844 -5.68 6.79 -14.15
C ALA A 844 -4.86 7.99 -13.61
N VAL A 845 -5.37 9.21 -13.83
CA VAL A 845 -4.72 10.45 -13.35
C VAL A 845 -4.59 10.35 -11.84
N SER A 846 -3.37 10.42 -11.31
CA SER A 846 -3.12 10.34 -9.87
C SER A 846 -2.86 11.73 -9.33
N PRO A 847 -3.78 12.28 -8.53
CA PRO A 847 -3.59 13.58 -7.90
C PRO A 847 -2.44 13.57 -6.90
N GLY A 848 -2.02 12.42 -6.38
CA GLY A 848 -0.86 12.29 -5.49
C GLY A 848 0.44 12.59 -6.22
N ALA A 849 0.63 12.05 -7.43
CA ALA A 849 1.80 12.44 -8.22
C ALA A 849 1.60 13.77 -8.93
N GLU A 850 0.38 14.15 -9.30
CA GLU A 850 0.12 15.50 -9.79
C GLU A 850 0.42 16.55 -8.71
N PHE A 851 0.12 16.24 -7.43
CA PHE A 851 0.47 17.05 -6.26
C PHE A 851 1.98 17.06 -6.02
N LEU A 852 2.67 15.92 -6.03
CA LEU A 852 4.15 15.89 -5.95
C LEU A 852 4.82 16.63 -7.13
N ARG A 853 4.21 16.55 -8.32
CA ARG A 853 4.63 17.23 -9.55
C ARG A 853 4.38 18.73 -9.52
N SER A 854 3.29 19.19 -8.90
CA SER A 854 2.86 20.59 -8.85
C SER A 854 3.33 21.34 -7.59
N GLN A 855 3.56 20.64 -6.47
CA GLN A 855 3.96 21.18 -5.17
C GLN A 855 5.44 20.94 -4.85
N ARG A 856 6.28 20.68 -5.88
CA ARG A 856 7.74 20.61 -5.73
C ARG A 856 8.26 21.84 -4.96
N THR A 857 8.80 21.62 -3.77
CA THR A 857 9.61 22.63 -3.05
C THR A 857 10.99 22.76 -3.67
N TRP A 858 11.53 21.68 -4.25
CA TRP A 858 12.79 21.70 -4.98
C TRP A 858 12.57 21.93 -6.49
N LYS A 859 12.95 23.11 -6.98
CA LYS A 859 12.92 23.49 -8.40
C LYS A 859 14.25 23.19 -9.10
N GLY A 860 14.83 22.02 -8.88
CA GLY A 860 16.15 21.67 -9.43
C GLY A 860 17.28 22.54 -8.86
N LEU A 861 18.52 22.25 -9.26
CA LEU A 861 19.59 23.24 -9.20
C LEU A 861 19.18 24.38 -10.12
N GLY A 862 18.98 25.57 -9.56
CA GLY A 862 18.73 26.76 -10.37
C GLY A 862 19.83 26.91 -11.42
N SER A 863 19.47 27.42 -12.59
CA SER A 863 20.41 27.84 -13.65
C SER A 863 21.34 28.99 -13.23
N ASP A 864 21.26 29.38 -11.97
CA ASP A 864 21.97 30.41 -11.23
C ASP A 864 23.06 29.82 -10.30
N PHE A 865 23.29 28.50 -10.35
CA PHE A 865 24.49 27.86 -9.80
C PHE A 865 25.50 27.58 -10.93
N ASP A 866 26.50 28.46 -11.04
CA ASP A 866 27.74 28.12 -11.73
C ASP A 866 28.46 27.04 -10.91
N ILE A 867 28.51 25.82 -11.44
CA ILE A 867 29.46 24.82 -10.97
C ILE A 867 30.81 25.24 -11.55
N GLN A 868 31.59 25.99 -10.77
CA GLN A 868 33.03 26.08 -11.01
C GLN A 868 33.58 24.68 -10.78
N TYR A 869 33.80 23.94 -11.87
CA TYR A 869 34.81 22.89 -11.86
C TYR A 869 36.16 23.60 -11.75
N ASP A 870 36.56 23.92 -10.52
CA ASP A 870 37.97 24.16 -10.26
C ASP A 870 38.67 22.80 -10.47
N GLU A 871 39.35 22.65 -11.61
CA GLU A 871 40.15 21.48 -11.96
C GLU A 871 41.43 21.35 -11.09
N GLU A 872 41.51 22.03 -9.94
CA GLU A 872 42.69 22.02 -9.07
C GLU A 872 42.32 22.06 -7.58
N ASP A 873 41.63 21.04 -7.04
CA ASP A 873 41.93 20.53 -5.68
C ASP A 873 41.17 19.22 -5.34
N PRO A 874 41.83 18.12 -4.88
CA PRO A 874 41.17 16.83 -4.64
C PRO A 874 40.41 16.72 -3.30
N SER A 875 40.27 17.79 -2.51
CA SER A 875 40.12 17.64 -1.04
C SER A 875 38.78 18.03 -0.39
N ASP A 876 37.73 18.43 -1.13
CA ASP A 876 36.47 18.86 -0.49
C ASP A 876 35.32 17.86 -0.63
N SER A 877 35.51 16.67 -0.05
CA SER A 877 34.39 15.97 0.61
C SER A 877 34.32 16.47 2.05
N THR A 878 33.11 16.72 2.57
CA THR A 878 32.92 17.21 3.95
C THR A 878 33.62 16.29 4.95
N LEU A 879 34.77 16.74 5.47
CA LEU A 879 35.54 16.02 6.48
C LEU A 879 34.66 15.72 7.69
N VAL A 880 34.59 14.45 8.08
CA VAL A 880 33.91 14.01 9.30
C VAL A 880 34.61 14.65 10.51
N VAL A 881 33.90 15.51 11.23
CA VAL A 881 34.41 16.15 12.45
C VAL A 881 34.05 15.27 13.64
N GLU A 882 35.02 14.96 14.51
CA GLU A 882 34.78 14.25 15.77
C GLU A 882 33.75 15.01 16.60
N GLY A 883 32.60 14.38 16.85
CA GLY A 883 31.54 14.95 17.70
C GLY A 883 32.05 15.20 19.12
N ARG A 884 31.48 16.21 19.79
CA ARG A 884 31.86 16.56 21.18
C ARG A 884 31.69 15.34 22.10
N LYS A 885 32.76 14.93 22.76
CA LYS A 885 32.71 13.95 23.86
C LYS A 885 32.09 14.60 25.10
N GLY A 886 31.05 13.99 25.65
CA GLY A 886 30.40 14.43 26.88
C GLY A 886 29.11 13.65 27.16
N ILE A 887 28.73 13.56 28.44
CA ILE A 887 27.45 12.96 28.86
C ILE A 887 26.35 13.95 28.50
N ALA A 888 25.31 13.49 27.80
CA ALA A 888 24.16 14.32 27.45
C ALA A 888 23.50 14.86 28.73
N ARG A 889 23.27 16.18 28.76
CA ARG A 889 22.76 16.89 29.94
C ARG A 889 21.45 16.24 30.42
N GLY A 890 21.44 15.72 31.64
CA GLY A 890 20.30 15.03 32.24
C GLY A 890 20.40 13.51 32.36
N TYR A 891 21.48 12.87 31.88
CA TYR A 891 21.77 11.46 32.15
C TYR A 891 22.63 11.28 33.40
N THR A 892 22.21 10.42 34.32
CA THR A 892 22.99 9.97 35.49
C THR A 892 23.49 8.55 35.27
N VAL A 893 24.79 8.31 35.49
CA VAL A 893 25.40 6.98 35.45
C VAL A 893 25.94 6.65 36.85
N GLY A 894 25.36 5.63 37.50
CA GLY A 894 25.76 5.17 38.84
C GLY A 894 25.19 6.00 40.00
N ASP A 895 25.46 5.53 41.23
CA ASP A 895 24.93 6.08 42.51
C ASP A 895 25.56 7.42 42.96
N SER A 896 26.31 8.11 42.10
CA SER A 896 26.88 9.41 42.42
C SER A 896 25.91 10.55 42.11
N ILE A 897 25.46 11.25 43.16
CA ILE A 897 24.48 12.34 43.17
C ILE A 897 25.12 13.66 42.69
N GLU A 898 25.70 13.68 41.50
CA GLU A 898 26.07 14.95 40.87
C GLU A 898 25.49 15.01 39.44
N LYS A 899 24.50 15.90 39.27
CA LYS A 899 23.94 16.26 37.97
C LYS A 899 24.91 17.19 37.26
N HIS A 900 25.39 16.80 36.07
CA HIS A 900 26.10 17.69 35.14
C HIS A 900 25.15 18.45 34.21
#